data_AF-A0A8H7K385-F1
#
_entry.id   AF-A0A8H7K385-F1
#
_cell.length_a   1.000
_cell.length_b   1.000
_cell.length_c   1.000
_cell.angle_alpha   90.00
_cell.angle_beta   90.00
_cell.angle_gamma   90.00
#
_symmetry.space_group_name_H-M   'P 1'
#
loop_
_entity.id
_entity.type
_entity.pdbx_description
1 polymer ?
#
loop_
_entity_poly.entity_id
_entity_poly.type
_entity_poly.pdbx_seq_one_letter_code
_entity_poly.pdbx_strand_id
1 'polypeptide(L)'
;MPLIHPCYLETWPKTNHKLGKSWVNWLHHEMCLQTSIQFFAKKTNDDRSETLSEEFRFLVEHRSPKIISYLCAKWVSSPSFAESWLSNPQRIQLLRECEFIDQLGVKRPLASTYLPVPSLISRCGSFISNSAVLPFLEMEDPIIEGAALGWEGVGKAFTLGVTDDLEFYLKILEAINCGDSGTTESLTASVTKLYLHIHARCLASDDRQAAQNKVREFFDSSYGVLCSPSQESNDGALEDEDAQDGSWANAHDCLWDAPPGFESKEPVGARWQTVLANLDPQDRDSLEQFFRRTVGIRDVESQDLLNELILHSSSDSPSLEVLGEIYMKLSEMLTNMESKGNSISLKKIKLQFATEPLIFIPSNNETKWFSTGGCLWSIDGEKLGKPSLERHYPDLSAFFVNILGVRKLDLKLIINELQEIGDKVISVTHAENLLKSLKIYFASHPGEKPKLEDKALLSRVFPAYVPGHTQVQLLSAKEEFAIADRQSYFDALQPHVTILTFTVAEVQQLAPVFEWMGLATRNLSRVVDERTVVEGNDRLLDRELTKDLILKAGAFVSIASHFESPLAASSTQSLYLSLRKLRVYSAQDINTKLCIKQNEQEVQIPIGKGVLHIDTSEDSHFKIFITGDESTRDFCITSKLPHHFAASLLCCNTSEVTDKVLSVVSSVIHGKPKSMSLILQEKGIPELDQSSLGEPDDEDIEGLGLIQSSSSGELVLFGKSPQGDQTMLLHTGPRTQHHTLPVPPQWAFLITIQNIMTSPESWRHINGFFLDGSSSYKFAARDDKEFKYMVGAAGELFIFESLLKLQLASFDIGAWRSNVRRFVKVHPDYENIPDTVFHGAGDITYHDRKGELTRNLIQRGFLDVSWQESTPEYLILTKTSPSEKPDLPFYMTNNQYIKMEEYLSTRRLDTKQKLRACILFRVYGLISGNIRVKVYADIDRLRQSGELEFVSDGWTVHPQTKGPN
;
A
#
# COMPACT_ATOMS: atom_id res chain seq x y z
N MET A 1 4.24 80.22 16.92
CA MET A 1 5.52 80.26 16.22
C MET A 1 5.79 81.71 15.87
N PRO A 2 6.74 82.40 16.53
CA PRO A 2 7.15 83.71 16.06
C PRO A 2 7.80 83.52 14.68
N LEU A 3 7.15 84.03 13.63
CA LEU A 3 7.70 84.08 12.27
C LEU A 3 8.90 85.03 12.17
N ILE A 4 9.03 85.91 13.18
CA ILE A 4 10.09 86.90 13.32
C ILE A 4 11.14 86.32 14.28
N HIS A 5 12.40 86.32 13.85
CA HIS A 5 13.51 85.86 14.70
C HIS A 5 13.58 86.71 15.99
N PRO A 6 13.75 86.10 17.19
CA PRO A 6 13.71 86.81 18.48
C PRO A 6 14.61 88.04 18.56
N CYS A 7 15.77 88.02 17.90
CA CYS A 7 16.69 89.17 17.83
C CYS A 7 16.03 90.46 17.29
N TYR A 8 15.06 90.35 16.36
CA TYR A 8 14.33 91.51 15.85
C TYR A 8 13.32 92.04 16.88
N LEU A 9 12.98 91.27 17.91
CA LEU A 9 12.08 91.67 18.99
C LEU A 9 12.84 92.15 20.24
N GLU A 10 14.10 91.74 20.40
CA GLU A 10 14.98 92.10 21.52
C GLU A 10 15.60 93.50 21.38
N THR A 11 15.93 93.94 20.16
CA THR A 11 16.49 95.28 19.90
C THR A 11 15.52 96.15 19.11
N TRP A 12 14.93 97.16 19.76
CA TRP A 12 14.14 98.19 19.07
C TRP A 12 15.04 99.30 18.51
N PRO A 13 14.74 99.89 17.34
CA PRO A 13 15.47 101.05 16.83
C PRO A 13 15.32 102.27 17.76
N LYS A 14 16.41 102.97 18.08
CA LYS A 14 16.42 104.12 19.04
C LYS A 14 15.78 105.42 18.54
N THR A 15 14.99 105.44 17.46
CA THR A 15 14.40 106.68 16.93
C THR A 15 13.02 106.46 16.30
N ASN A 16 11.94 106.79 17.03
CA ASN A 16 11.16 108.03 16.87
C ASN A 16 9.86 107.93 17.70
N HIS A 17 9.76 108.69 18.79
CA HIS A 17 8.56 108.84 19.63
C HIS A 17 7.35 109.49 18.90
N LYS A 18 7.33 109.52 17.56
CA LYS A 18 6.29 110.21 16.76
C LYS A 18 5.17 109.31 16.24
N LEU A 19 5.22 107.99 16.44
CA LEU A 19 4.22 107.07 15.88
C LEU A 19 3.30 106.39 16.89
N GLY A 20 3.47 106.55 18.21
CA GLY A 20 2.53 106.05 19.24
C GLY A 20 2.25 104.53 19.24
N LYS A 21 2.95 103.74 18.42
CA LYS A 21 2.78 102.28 18.27
C LYS A 21 3.98 101.55 18.91
N SER A 22 3.72 100.40 19.53
CA SER A 22 4.79 99.49 19.98
C SER A 22 5.59 98.97 18.78
N TRP A 23 6.84 98.54 18.98
CA TRP A 23 7.69 97.99 17.91
C TRP A 23 7.03 96.83 17.15
N VAL A 24 6.37 95.92 17.88
CA VAL A 24 5.57 94.81 17.31
C VAL A 24 4.40 95.33 16.48
N ASN A 25 3.67 96.34 16.98
CA ASN A 25 2.55 96.93 16.25
C ASN A 25 3.02 97.71 15.02
N TRP A 26 4.19 98.35 15.08
CA TRP A 26 4.80 99.03 13.94
C TRP A 26 5.17 98.02 12.85
N LEU A 27 5.85 96.92 13.20
CA LEU A 27 6.16 95.83 12.28
C LEU A 27 4.90 95.24 11.64
N HIS A 28 3.82 95.07 12.42
CA HIS A 28 2.57 94.56 11.89
C HIS A 28 1.86 95.52 10.92
N HIS A 29 1.79 96.81 11.24
CA HIS A 29 0.98 97.77 10.47
C HIS A 29 1.74 98.44 9.31
N GLU A 30 3.02 98.73 9.47
CA GLU A 30 3.81 99.49 8.48
C GLU A 30 4.61 98.55 7.56
N MET A 31 5.03 97.39 8.06
CA MET A 31 5.75 96.37 7.28
C MET A 31 4.85 95.19 6.88
N CYS A 32 3.56 95.25 7.20
CA CYS A 32 2.57 94.19 6.94
C CYS A 32 3.00 92.80 7.47
N LEU A 33 3.83 92.74 8.51
CA LEU A 33 4.30 91.47 9.06
C LEU A 33 3.20 90.82 9.89
N GLN A 34 2.75 89.65 9.45
CA GLN A 34 1.71 88.91 10.15
C GLN A 34 2.22 88.34 11.48
N THR A 35 1.42 88.49 12.54
CA THR A 35 1.72 87.99 13.89
C THR A 35 1.32 86.52 14.08
N SER A 36 0.57 85.96 13.13
CA SER A 36 0.11 84.58 13.13
C SER A 36 0.20 83.98 11.74
N ILE A 37 0.52 82.68 11.67
CA ILE A 37 0.51 81.93 10.41
C ILE A 37 -0.91 81.92 9.82
N GLN A 38 -1.05 82.41 8.59
CA GLN A 38 -2.24 82.17 7.79
C GLN A 38 -2.15 80.76 7.22
N PHE A 39 -3.11 79.91 7.57
CA PHE A 39 -3.18 78.52 7.09
C PHE A 39 -3.90 78.40 5.74
N PHE A 40 -4.84 79.31 5.49
CA PHE A 40 -5.74 79.26 4.33
C PHE A 40 -5.78 80.60 3.60
N ALA A 41 -5.94 80.53 2.28
CA ALA A 41 -6.19 81.66 1.39
C ALA A 41 -7.49 81.41 0.61
N LYS A 42 -8.19 82.47 0.23
CA LYS A 42 -9.40 82.37 -0.61
C LYS A 42 -9.00 82.17 -2.09
N LYS A 43 -9.71 81.32 -2.82
CA LYS A 43 -9.52 81.22 -4.28
C LYS A 43 -9.98 82.51 -4.95
N THR A 44 -9.18 82.99 -5.90
CA THR A 44 -9.36 84.30 -6.58
C THR A 44 -10.67 84.46 -7.34
N ASN A 45 -11.41 83.37 -7.62
CA ASN A 45 -12.66 83.38 -8.40
C ASN A 45 -13.90 82.79 -7.67
N ASP A 46 -13.77 82.38 -6.40
CA ASP A 46 -14.89 81.82 -5.63
C ASP A 46 -14.70 82.13 -4.13
N ASP A 47 -15.60 82.96 -3.60
CA ASP A 47 -15.50 83.50 -2.23
C ASP A 47 -15.81 82.45 -1.15
N ARG A 48 -16.23 81.24 -1.56
CA ARG A 48 -16.59 80.12 -0.66
C ARG A 48 -15.58 78.99 -0.62
N SER A 49 -14.59 78.94 -1.52
CA SER A 49 -13.59 77.86 -1.52
C SER A 49 -12.21 78.35 -1.06
N GLU A 50 -11.69 77.69 -0.04
CA GLU A 50 -10.38 77.96 0.53
C GLU A 50 -9.34 76.97 -0.02
N THR A 51 -8.08 77.41 -0.08
CA THR A 51 -6.91 76.56 -0.30
C THR A 51 -5.92 76.77 0.81
N LEU A 52 -4.96 75.85 0.99
CA LEU A 52 -3.78 76.14 1.81
C LEU A 52 -3.12 77.43 1.30
N SER A 53 -2.62 78.26 2.21
CA SER A 53 -1.87 79.47 1.87
C SER A 53 -0.48 79.13 1.31
N GLU A 54 0.15 80.03 0.58
CA GLU A 54 1.52 79.83 0.09
C GLU A 54 2.52 79.78 1.25
N GLU A 55 2.28 80.58 2.29
CA GLU A 55 3.09 80.63 3.51
C GLU A 55 3.03 79.30 4.26
N PHE A 56 1.85 78.69 4.38
CA PHE A 56 1.71 77.40 5.04
C PHE A 56 2.37 76.28 4.23
N ARG A 57 2.20 76.26 2.91
CA ARG A 57 2.89 75.28 2.04
C ARG A 57 4.40 75.39 2.16
N PHE A 58 4.94 76.61 2.15
CA PHE A 58 6.38 76.84 2.36
C PHE A 58 6.87 76.28 3.70
N LEU A 59 6.08 76.45 4.77
CA LEU A 59 6.42 75.91 6.09
C LEU A 59 6.32 74.39 6.15
N VAL A 60 5.35 73.77 5.49
CA VAL A 60 5.26 72.31 5.40
C VAL A 60 6.44 71.74 4.61
N GLU A 61 6.80 72.38 3.49
CA GLU A 61 7.89 71.96 2.59
C GLU A 61 9.28 72.05 3.25
N HIS A 62 9.56 73.14 3.99
CA HIS A 62 10.90 73.43 4.49
C HIS A 62 11.05 73.31 6.01
N ARG A 63 9.94 73.26 6.76
CA ARG A 63 9.91 73.26 8.23
C ARG A 63 8.84 72.30 8.77
N SER A 64 8.61 71.19 8.07
CA SER A 64 7.59 70.17 8.40
C SER A 64 7.53 69.83 9.89
N PRO A 65 8.66 69.46 10.56
CA PRO A 65 8.64 69.05 11.97
C PRO A 65 8.19 70.16 12.94
N LYS A 66 8.53 71.41 12.61
CA LYS A 66 8.19 72.59 13.42
C LYS A 66 6.73 72.99 13.26
N ILE A 67 6.20 72.94 12.03
CA ILE A 67 4.82 73.38 11.76
C ILE A 67 3.80 72.38 12.31
N ILE A 68 4.06 71.07 12.23
CA ILE A 68 3.18 70.06 12.81
C ILE A 68 3.18 70.13 14.34
N SER A 69 4.34 70.33 14.97
CA SER A 69 4.47 70.53 16.42
C SER A 69 3.69 71.77 16.87
N TYR A 70 3.80 72.87 16.11
CA TYR A 70 3.02 74.08 16.37
C TYR A 70 1.51 73.85 16.24
N LEU A 71 1.07 73.12 15.20
CA LEU A 71 -0.34 72.83 14.98
C LEU A 71 -0.93 72.02 16.12
N CYS A 72 -0.25 70.95 16.55
CA CYS A 72 -0.68 70.12 17.67
C CYS A 72 -0.72 70.92 18.99
N ALA A 73 0.32 71.68 19.29
CA ALA A 73 0.37 72.52 20.49
C ALA A 73 -0.72 73.61 20.51
N LYS A 74 -1.01 74.23 19.35
CA LYS A 74 -2.04 75.26 19.23
C LYS A 74 -3.46 74.69 19.35
N TRP A 75 -3.68 73.48 18.82
CA TRP A 75 -4.94 72.77 18.94
C TRP A 75 -5.34 72.54 20.40
N VAL A 76 -4.37 72.18 21.25
CA VAL A 76 -4.59 71.99 22.69
C VAL A 76 -4.74 73.31 23.44
N SER A 77 -3.85 74.26 23.18
CA SER A 77 -3.80 75.51 23.95
C SER A 77 -4.92 76.50 23.61
N SER A 78 -5.67 76.30 22.51
CA SER A 78 -6.72 77.22 22.07
C SER A 78 -7.96 76.47 21.54
N PRO A 79 -9.01 76.29 22.35
CA PRO A 79 -10.25 75.62 21.94
C PRO A 79 -10.94 76.30 20.74
N SER A 80 -10.95 77.63 20.70
CA SER A 80 -11.51 78.40 19.58
C SER A 80 -10.77 78.18 18.26
N PHE A 81 -9.48 77.82 18.31
CA PHE A 81 -8.74 77.40 17.13
C PHE A 81 -9.26 76.06 16.61
N ALA A 82 -9.37 75.04 17.47
CA ALA A 82 -9.90 73.73 17.07
C ALA A 82 -11.34 73.83 16.52
N GLU A 83 -12.23 74.58 17.18
CA GLU A 83 -13.61 74.80 16.73
C GLU A 83 -13.68 75.43 15.32
N SER A 84 -12.82 76.42 15.04
CA SER A 84 -12.78 77.07 13.73
C SER A 84 -12.32 76.15 12.59
N TRP A 85 -11.60 75.07 12.89
CA TRP A 85 -11.21 74.06 11.90
C TRP A 85 -12.32 73.02 11.74
N LEU A 86 -12.89 72.56 12.86
CA LEU A 86 -14.00 71.60 12.85
C LEU A 86 -15.26 72.16 12.19
N SER A 87 -15.48 73.48 12.23
CA SER A 87 -16.60 74.13 11.56
C SER A 87 -16.51 74.16 10.03
N ASN A 88 -15.36 73.81 9.44
CA ASN A 88 -15.17 73.79 7.98
C ASN A 88 -14.51 72.47 7.51
N PRO A 89 -15.29 71.49 7.02
CA PRO A 89 -14.79 70.20 6.56
C PRO A 89 -13.75 70.30 5.44
N GLN A 90 -13.81 71.33 4.59
CA GLN A 90 -12.85 71.53 3.50
C GLN A 90 -11.44 71.79 4.05
N ARG A 91 -11.31 72.56 5.14
CA ARG A 91 -10.03 72.83 5.81
C ARG A 91 -9.38 71.56 6.34
N ILE A 92 -10.20 70.69 6.94
CA ILE A 92 -9.76 69.40 7.45
C ILE A 92 -9.27 68.51 6.31
N GLN A 93 -10.04 68.41 5.22
CA GLN A 93 -9.68 67.59 4.07
C GLN A 93 -8.37 68.05 3.41
N LEU A 94 -8.18 69.35 3.22
CA LEU A 94 -6.94 69.91 2.66
C LEU A 94 -5.71 69.56 3.49
N LEU A 95 -5.83 69.49 4.82
CA LEU A 95 -4.70 69.13 5.67
C LEU A 95 -4.46 67.61 5.69
N ARG A 96 -5.52 66.80 5.64
CA ARG A 96 -5.41 65.33 5.54
C ARG A 96 -4.59 64.88 4.33
N GLU A 97 -4.79 65.56 3.20
CA GLU A 97 -4.09 65.31 1.94
C GLU A 97 -2.71 65.98 1.86
N CYS A 98 -2.39 66.91 2.78
CA CYS A 98 -1.12 67.62 2.79
C CYS A 98 0.01 66.68 3.23
N GLU A 99 1.13 66.69 2.49
CA GLU A 99 2.24 65.78 2.75
C GLU A 99 3.20 66.34 3.81
N PHE A 100 3.45 65.56 4.85
CA PHE A 100 4.42 65.83 5.92
C PHE A 100 5.57 64.82 5.86
N ILE A 101 6.71 65.19 6.43
CA ILE A 101 7.90 64.33 6.48
C ILE A 101 7.78 63.36 7.67
N ASP A 102 7.99 62.07 7.42
CA ASP A 102 8.10 61.03 8.44
C ASP A 102 9.55 60.88 8.97
N GLN A 103 9.75 60.01 9.97
CA GLN A 103 11.06 59.76 10.56
C GLN A 103 12.10 59.14 9.60
N LEU A 104 11.67 58.64 8.43
CA LEU A 104 12.55 58.17 7.36
C LEU A 104 12.83 59.26 6.31
N GLY A 105 12.31 60.47 6.50
CA GLY A 105 12.46 61.57 5.55
C GLY A 105 11.49 61.50 4.36
N VAL A 106 10.52 60.58 4.36
CA VAL A 106 9.57 60.38 3.27
C VAL A 106 8.37 61.29 3.44
N LYS A 107 7.96 61.97 2.37
CA LYS A 107 6.73 62.79 2.34
C LYS A 107 5.51 61.88 2.24
N ARG A 108 4.58 62.00 3.18
CA ARG A 108 3.33 61.23 3.22
C ARG A 108 2.14 62.11 3.58
N PRO A 109 0.95 61.88 3.01
CA PRO A 109 -0.26 62.57 3.43
C PRO A 109 -0.46 62.48 4.94
N LEU A 110 -0.82 63.57 5.60
CA LEU A 110 -0.97 63.60 7.07
C LEU A 110 -1.92 62.50 7.57
N ALA A 111 -2.98 62.22 6.80
CA ALA A 111 -3.97 61.19 7.11
C ALA A 111 -3.43 59.75 7.11
N SER A 112 -2.24 59.49 6.59
CA SER A 112 -1.61 58.15 6.57
C SER A 112 -0.40 58.04 7.50
N THR A 113 -0.25 58.97 8.45
CA THR A 113 0.89 59.04 9.37
C THR A 113 0.49 58.79 10.83
N TYR A 114 1.47 58.55 11.69
CA TYR A 114 1.30 58.36 13.14
C TYR A 114 2.05 59.44 13.92
N LEU A 115 1.53 59.84 15.07
CA LEU A 115 2.33 60.64 16.02
C LEU A 115 3.38 59.75 16.69
N PRO A 116 4.63 60.22 16.84
CA PRO A 116 5.70 59.47 17.50
C PRO A 116 5.53 59.46 19.03
N VAL A 117 4.40 58.92 19.51
CA VAL A 117 4.11 58.74 20.94
C VAL A 117 4.96 57.59 21.48
N PRO A 118 5.66 57.75 22.63
CA PRO A 118 6.56 56.72 23.15
C PRO A 118 5.89 55.34 23.32
N SER A 119 4.65 55.29 23.80
CA SER A 119 3.89 54.03 23.91
C SER A 119 3.61 53.35 22.57
N LEU A 120 3.29 54.10 21.51
CA LEU A 120 3.09 53.55 20.16
C LEU A 120 4.38 53.05 19.56
N ILE A 121 5.47 53.81 19.71
CA ILE A 121 6.80 53.39 19.25
C ILE A 121 7.22 52.11 19.98
N SER A 122 7.04 52.06 21.31
CA SER A 122 7.33 50.87 22.11
C SER A 122 6.46 49.68 21.71
N ARG A 123 5.18 49.90 21.39
CA ARG A 123 4.28 48.84 20.92
C ARG A 123 4.73 48.32 19.56
N CYS A 124 5.06 49.19 18.62
CA CYS A 124 5.62 48.81 17.33
C CYS A 124 6.92 47.99 17.50
N GLY A 125 7.81 48.46 18.37
CA GLY A 125 9.09 47.81 18.69
C GLY A 125 8.97 46.42 19.33
N SER A 126 7.78 46.07 19.86
CA SER A 126 7.51 44.72 20.37
C SER A 126 7.25 43.68 19.27
N PHE A 127 7.06 44.11 18.02
CA PHE A 127 6.83 43.23 16.86
C PHE A 127 7.91 43.35 15.79
N ILE A 128 8.40 44.57 15.56
CA ILE A 128 9.34 44.91 14.49
C ILE A 128 10.61 45.54 15.10
N SER A 129 11.77 45.16 14.57
CA SER A 129 13.08 45.65 15.02
C SER A 129 13.32 47.14 14.67
N ASN A 130 12.88 47.58 13.49
CA ASN A 130 12.92 48.99 13.09
C ASN A 130 11.53 49.63 13.08
N SER A 131 11.16 50.30 14.18
CA SER A 131 9.86 50.98 14.28
C SER A 131 9.69 52.16 13.31
N ALA A 132 10.78 52.69 12.73
CA ALA A 132 10.72 53.80 11.79
C ALA A 132 10.09 53.41 10.43
N VAL A 133 9.89 52.11 10.16
CA VAL A 133 9.18 51.64 8.96
C VAL A 133 7.71 52.05 8.97
N LEU A 134 7.11 52.19 10.15
CA LEU A 134 5.80 52.83 10.25
C LEU A 134 5.93 54.34 10.03
N PRO A 135 4.93 54.99 9.40
CA PRO A 135 5.00 56.40 9.00
C PRO A 135 4.81 57.36 10.20
N PHE A 136 5.68 57.26 11.21
CA PHE A 136 5.74 58.17 12.34
C PHE A 136 6.25 59.54 11.89
N LEU A 137 5.55 60.61 12.23
CA LEU A 137 5.94 61.97 11.85
C LEU A 137 7.26 62.40 12.50
N GLU A 138 8.07 63.13 11.74
CA GLU A 138 9.21 63.85 12.30
C GLU A 138 8.72 65.10 13.04
N MET A 139 9.16 65.28 14.29
CA MET A 139 8.73 66.38 15.17
C MET A 139 9.95 67.19 15.63
N GLU A 140 9.80 68.51 15.82
CA GLU A 140 10.90 69.38 16.28
C GLU A 140 11.35 69.02 17.70
N ASP A 141 10.41 68.65 18.56
CA ASP A 141 10.64 68.22 19.93
C ASP A 141 10.05 66.82 20.18
N PRO A 142 10.70 65.94 20.96
CA PRO A 142 10.15 64.65 21.34
C PRO A 142 8.83 64.78 22.11
N ILE A 143 7.85 63.93 21.80
CA ILE A 143 6.55 63.94 22.48
C ILE A 143 6.69 63.27 23.86
N ILE A 144 6.18 63.94 24.90
CA ILE A 144 6.03 63.36 26.24
C ILE A 144 4.62 62.75 26.35
N GLU A 145 4.52 61.53 26.89
CA GLU A 145 3.27 60.74 26.99
C GLU A 145 2.05 61.55 27.47
N GLY A 146 2.21 62.34 28.55
CA GLY A 146 1.12 63.14 29.12
C GLY A 146 0.61 64.27 28.21
N ALA A 147 1.41 64.74 27.26
CA ALA A 147 0.99 65.73 26.27
C ALA A 147 0.21 65.11 25.11
N ALA A 148 0.44 63.83 24.80
CA ALA A 148 -0.22 63.09 23.73
C ALA A 148 -1.72 62.88 23.99
N LEU A 149 -2.14 62.75 25.26
CA LEU A 149 -3.55 62.67 25.66
C LEU A 149 -4.37 63.91 25.22
N GLY A 150 -3.73 65.08 25.13
CA GLY A 150 -4.37 66.29 24.62
C GLY A 150 -4.54 66.30 23.09
N TRP A 151 -3.88 65.40 22.36
CA TRP A 151 -3.80 65.39 20.90
C TRP A 151 -4.76 64.39 20.25
N GLU A 152 -5.56 63.65 21.02
CA GLU A 152 -6.61 62.77 20.51
C GLU A 152 -7.57 63.51 19.57
N GLY A 153 -7.92 64.77 19.89
CA GLY A 153 -8.76 65.61 19.06
C GLY A 153 -8.11 65.95 17.69
N VAL A 154 -6.79 66.10 17.65
CA VAL A 154 -6.00 66.30 16.42
C VAL A 154 -6.02 65.01 15.60
N GLY A 155 -5.75 63.88 16.26
CA GLY A 155 -5.82 62.53 15.69
C GLY A 155 -7.14 62.28 14.97
N LYS A 156 -8.25 62.49 15.68
CA LYS A 156 -9.60 62.32 15.14
C LYS A 156 -9.93 63.29 14.00
N ALA A 157 -9.51 64.56 14.12
CA ALA A 157 -9.77 65.55 13.09
C ALA A 157 -9.04 65.22 11.78
N PHE A 158 -7.77 64.86 11.85
CA PHE A 158 -6.92 64.67 10.66
C PHE A 158 -6.63 63.21 10.30
N THR A 159 -7.34 62.26 10.91
CA THR A 159 -7.12 60.81 10.73
C THR A 159 -5.66 60.41 10.98
N LEU A 160 -5.01 61.11 11.91
CA LEU A 160 -3.63 60.88 12.31
C LEU A 160 -3.61 59.80 13.40
N GLY A 161 -2.75 58.80 13.25
CA GLY A 161 -2.67 57.69 14.19
C GLY A 161 -2.10 58.11 15.55
N VAL A 162 -2.93 58.04 16.59
CA VAL A 162 -2.59 58.48 17.96
C VAL A 162 -2.77 57.39 19.02
N THR A 163 -3.35 56.26 18.65
CA THR A 163 -3.61 55.09 19.51
C THR A 163 -3.25 53.81 18.77
N ASP A 164 -3.04 52.71 19.50
CA ASP A 164 -2.76 51.38 18.95
C ASP A 164 -4.06 50.69 18.52
N ASP A 165 -4.77 51.29 17.57
CA ASP A 165 -6.04 50.77 17.05
C ASP A 165 -5.84 49.61 16.04
N LEU A 166 -6.95 49.15 15.45
CA LEU A 166 -6.90 48.08 14.45
C LEU A 166 -6.06 48.45 13.21
N GLU A 167 -6.10 49.71 12.76
CA GLU A 167 -5.28 50.17 11.61
C GLU A 167 -3.80 50.07 11.93
N PHE A 168 -3.42 50.44 13.15
CA PHE A 168 -2.05 50.37 13.62
C PHE A 168 -1.47 48.95 13.52
N TYR A 169 -2.17 47.93 14.01
CA TYR A 169 -1.68 46.54 13.92
C TYR A 169 -1.67 45.99 12.50
N LEU A 170 -2.63 46.39 11.64
CA LEU A 170 -2.63 46.01 10.22
C LEU A 170 -1.42 46.63 9.48
N LYS A 171 -1.04 47.87 9.80
CA LYS A 171 0.17 48.51 9.26
C LYS A 171 1.46 47.86 9.74
N ILE A 172 1.50 47.37 10.98
CA ILE A 172 2.63 46.55 11.45
C ILE A 172 2.70 45.24 10.63
N LEU A 173 1.58 44.55 10.45
CA LEU A 173 1.56 43.31 9.65
C LEU A 173 1.98 43.55 8.20
N GLU A 174 1.52 44.64 7.58
CA GLU A 174 1.94 45.07 6.23
C GLU A 174 3.46 45.29 6.16
N ALA A 175 4.03 46.00 7.14
CA ALA A 175 5.47 46.26 7.22
C ALA A 175 6.33 44.99 7.43
N ILE A 176 5.78 43.95 8.08
CA ILE A 176 6.44 42.65 8.20
C ILE A 176 6.39 41.91 6.86
N ASN A 177 5.22 41.87 6.21
CA ASN A 177 5.05 41.20 4.92
C ASN A 177 5.91 41.83 3.81
N CYS A 178 6.05 43.16 3.79
CA CYS A 178 6.89 43.85 2.80
C CYS A 178 8.40 43.60 2.98
N GLY A 179 8.84 42.96 4.08
CA GLY A 179 10.26 42.65 4.33
C GLY A 179 11.11 43.85 4.76
N ASP A 180 10.53 45.03 4.92
CA ASP A 180 11.25 46.30 5.09
C ASP A 180 11.90 46.49 6.48
N SER A 181 11.59 45.62 7.45
CA SER A 181 11.62 46.05 8.86
C SER A 181 12.26 45.10 9.88
N GLY A 182 12.39 43.80 9.54
CA GLY A 182 12.86 42.75 10.44
C GLY A 182 11.94 42.55 11.65
N THR A 183 11.73 41.30 12.08
CA THR A 183 10.90 41.03 13.28
C THR A 183 11.74 41.12 14.56
N THR A 184 11.10 41.42 15.70
CA THR A 184 11.78 41.50 17.02
C THR A 184 12.10 40.11 17.58
N GLU A 185 11.22 39.15 17.31
CA GLU A 185 11.37 37.73 17.62
C GLU A 185 11.35 36.92 16.31
N SER A 186 11.21 35.59 16.39
CA SER A 186 10.94 34.78 15.20
C SER A 186 9.72 35.34 14.43
N LEU A 187 9.74 35.21 13.09
CA LEU A 187 8.65 35.68 12.24
C LEU A 187 7.31 35.09 12.69
N THR A 188 7.28 33.78 12.96
CA THR A 188 6.11 33.05 13.43
C THR A 188 5.59 33.57 14.77
N ALA A 189 6.46 33.81 15.75
CA ALA A 189 6.05 34.32 17.06
C ALA A 189 5.47 35.74 16.96
N SER A 190 6.13 36.62 16.19
CA SER A 190 5.70 38.00 15.98
C SER A 190 4.34 38.06 15.28
N VAL A 191 4.15 37.28 14.22
CA VAL A 191 2.90 37.19 13.46
C VAL A 191 1.77 36.55 14.30
N THR A 192 2.08 35.52 15.09
CA THR A 192 1.10 34.91 16.01
C THR A 192 0.55 35.93 16.99
N LYS A 193 1.43 36.71 17.64
CA LYS A 193 1.02 37.79 18.56
C LYS A 193 0.19 38.86 17.84
N LEU A 194 0.55 39.23 16.60
CA LEU A 194 -0.22 40.20 15.82
C LEU A 194 -1.62 39.70 15.48
N TYR A 195 -1.76 38.46 15.01
CA TYR A 195 -3.07 37.87 14.71
C TYR A 195 -3.97 37.84 15.94
N LEU A 196 -3.43 37.46 17.11
CA LEU A 196 -4.16 37.50 18.37
C LEU A 196 -4.58 38.92 18.76
N HIS A 197 -3.70 39.92 18.60
CA HIS A 197 -4.06 41.32 18.89
C HIS A 197 -5.10 41.87 17.92
N ILE A 198 -4.98 41.60 16.62
CA ILE A 198 -5.95 41.99 15.61
C ILE A 198 -7.31 41.35 15.93
N HIS A 199 -7.34 40.07 16.29
CA HIS A 199 -8.55 39.38 16.71
C HIS A 199 -9.19 40.04 17.94
N ALA A 200 -8.39 40.29 18.99
CA ALA A 200 -8.86 40.94 20.21
C ALA A 200 -9.43 42.34 19.95
N ARG A 201 -8.80 43.13 19.07
CA ARG A 201 -9.30 44.46 18.67
C ARG A 201 -10.61 44.38 17.90
N CYS A 202 -10.78 43.38 17.02
CA CYS A 202 -12.04 43.12 16.36
C CYS A 202 -13.16 42.77 17.35
N LEU A 203 -12.87 41.97 18.38
CA LEU A 203 -13.84 41.59 19.41
C LEU A 203 -14.22 42.76 20.33
N ALA A 204 -13.26 43.63 20.64
CA ALA A 204 -13.43 44.80 21.49
C ALA A 204 -14.07 46.00 20.78
N SER A 205 -14.15 45.99 19.44
CA SER A 205 -14.79 47.05 18.65
C SER A 205 -16.29 47.15 18.94
N ASP A 206 -16.79 48.39 19.07
CA ASP A 206 -18.23 48.67 19.18
C ASP A 206 -18.99 48.22 17.93
N ASP A 207 -18.36 48.38 16.75
CA ASP A 207 -18.83 47.82 15.47
C ASP A 207 -17.90 46.68 15.04
N ARG A 208 -18.24 45.47 15.49
CA ARG A 208 -17.48 44.25 15.17
C ARG A 208 -17.53 43.91 13.70
N GLN A 209 -18.65 44.19 13.01
CA GLN A 209 -18.80 43.82 11.61
C GLN A 209 -17.94 44.73 10.72
N ALA A 210 -17.92 46.04 10.98
CA ALA A 210 -17.05 46.96 10.26
C ALA A 210 -15.57 46.64 10.51
N ALA A 211 -15.18 46.34 11.75
CA ALA A 211 -13.81 45.93 12.08
C ALA A 211 -13.40 44.64 11.35
N GLN A 212 -14.27 43.63 11.34
CA GLN A 212 -14.02 42.38 10.60
C GLN A 212 -13.93 42.61 9.09
N ASN A 213 -14.84 43.39 8.49
CA ASN A 213 -14.80 43.69 7.06
C ASN A 213 -13.48 44.36 6.67
N LYS A 214 -12.99 45.29 7.50
CA LYS A 214 -11.71 45.95 7.30
C LYS A 214 -10.53 44.97 7.32
N VAL A 215 -10.51 44.02 8.27
CA VAL A 215 -9.50 42.96 8.28
C VAL A 215 -9.60 42.10 7.02
N ARG A 216 -10.80 41.71 6.59
CA ARG A 216 -10.99 40.89 5.39
C ARG A 216 -10.48 41.58 4.13
N GLU A 217 -10.83 42.85 3.94
CA GLU A 217 -10.35 43.66 2.81
C GLU A 217 -8.82 43.72 2.75
N PHE A 218 -8.16 43.87 3.90
CA PHE A 218 -6.70 43.83 4.00
C PHE A 218 -6.14 42.46 3.59
N PHE A 219 -6.66 41.38 4.17
CA PHE A 219 -6.16 40.02 3.91
C PHE A 219 -6.46 39.52 2.48
N ASP A 220 -7.43 40.13 1.79
CA ASP A 220 -7.69 39.88 0.37
C ASP A 220 -6.78 40.67 -0.58
N SER A 221 -6.21 41.80 -0.14
CA SER A 221 -5.49 42.75 -1.00
C SER A 221 -3.97 42.82 -0.75
N SER A 222 -3.51 42.37 0.43
CA SER A 222 -2.17 42.66 0.93
C SER A 222 -1.38 41.42 1.39
N TYR A 223 -1.68 40.23 0.85
CA TYR A 223 -0.99 38.96 1.16
C TYR A 223 -0.80 38.75 2.68
N GLY A 224 -1.86 38.91 3.47
CA GLY A 224 -1.76 38.97 4.92
C GLY A 224 -1.56 37.62 5.62
N VAL A 225 -1.69 36.48 4.92
CA VAL A 225 -1.64 35.14 5.52
C VAL A 225 -0.25 34.52 5.40
N LEU A 226 0.47 34.43 6.51
CA LEU A 226 1.72 33.65 6.60
C LEU A 226 1.43 32.15 6.40
N CYS A 227 1.99 31.58 5.33
CA CYS A 227 1.78 30.20 4.89
C CYS A 227 2.92 29.26 5.29
N SER A 228 4.08 29.77 5.72
CA SER A 228 5.21 28.95 6.17
C SER A 228 5.64 29.28 7.61
N PRO A 229 4.81 28.99 8.62
CA PRO A 229 5.22 29.19 10.01
C PRO A 229 6.36 28.23 10.36
N SER A 230 7.50 28.77 10.78
CA SER A 230 8.66 28.01 11.25
C SER A 230 8.44 27.40 12.63
N GLN A 231 9.09 26.25 12.89
CA GLN A 231 9.21 25.70 14.25
C GLN A 231 10.37 26.41 14.96
N GLU A 232 10.14 26.91 16.16
CA GLU A 232 11.23 27.36 17.03
C GLU A 232 12.05 26.13 17.45
N SER A 233 13.21 25.92 16.81
CA SER A 233 14.16 24.92 17.26
C SER A 233 14.84 25.42 18.52
N ASN A 234 14.57 24.79 19.65
CA ASN A 234 15.29 25.01 20.92
C ASN A 234 16.79 24.64 20.86
N ASP A 235 17.25 24.02 19.77
CA ASP A 235 18.65 23.77 19.52
C ASP A 235 19.17 24.88 18.60
N GLY A 236 20.03 25.75 19.13
CA GLY A 236 20.66 26.88 18.42
C GLY A 236 21.61 26.48 17.30
N ALA A 237 21.13 25.66 16.36
CA ALA A 237 21.74 25.46 15.06
C ALA A 237 21.62 26.76 14.26
N LEU A 238 22.71 27.13 13.60
CA LEU A 238 22.83 28.31 12.76
C LEU A 238 21.65 28.37 11.77
N GLU A 239 20.76 29.32 11.97
CA GLU A 239 19.68 29.64 11.04
C GLU A 239 20.35 30.07 9.72
N ASP A 240 19.97 29.42 8.61
CA ASP A 240 20.38 29.86 7.27
C ASP A 240 19.94 31.32 7.10
N GLU A 241 20.88 32.22 6.76
CA GLU A 241 20.61 33.66 6.57
C GLU A 241 19.55 33.93 5.47
N ASP A 242 19.23 32.94 4.63
CA ASP A 242 18.22 33.00 3.57
C ASP A 242 16.78 32.61 4.05
N ALA A 243 16.59 32.18 5.31
CA ALA A 243 15.30 31.65 5.81
C ALA A 243 14.32 32.71 6.37
N GLN A 244 14.64 34.01 6.26
CA GLN A 244 13.83 35.09 6.85
C GLN A 244 12.61 35.50 6.01
N ASP A 245 12.54 35.13 4.73
CA ASP A 245 11.40 35.44 3.87
C ASP A 245 10.29 34.39 4.03
N GLY A 246 9.33 34.66 4.90
CA GLY A 246 8.12 33.86 5.01
C GLY A 246 7.32 33.85 3.70
N SER A 247 6.69 32.72 3.38
CA SER A 247 5.72 32.61 2.29
C SER A 247 4.38 33.21 2.73
N TRP A 248 3.81 34.10 1.92
CA TRP A 248 2.56 34.82 2.20
C TRP A 248 1.51 34.62 1.10
N ALA A 249 0.23 34.58 1.48
CA ALA A 249 -0.90 34.43 0.57
C ALA A 249 -2.07 35.36 0.92
N ASN A 250 -2.97 35.58 -0.04
CA ASN A 250 -4.25 36.24 0.22
C ASN A 250 -5.25 35.25 0.81
N ALA A 251 -6.23 35.75 1.57
CA ALA A 251 -7.23 34.90 2.21
C ALA A 251 -8.03 34.03 1.23
N HIS A 252 -8.31 34.51 0.01
CA HIS A 252 -9.04 33.75 -1.01
C HIS A 252 -8.25 32.59 -1.64
N ASP A 253 -6.91 32.60 -1.49
CA ASP A 253 -6.01 31.53 -1.94
C ASP A 253 -5.78 30.47 -0.84
N CYS A 254 -6.39 30.66 0.33
CA CYS A 254 -6.24 29.79 1.49
C CYS A 254 -7.47 28.91 1.74
N LEU A 255 -7.24 27.75 2.35
CA LEU A 255 -8.26 26.85 2.90
C LEU A 255 -7.86 26.40 4.30
N TRP A 256 -8.83 26.29 5.21
CA TRP A 256 -8.55 25.94 6.60
C TRP A 256 -8.26 24.44 6.80
N ASP A 257 -9.19 23.56 6.45
CA ASP A 257 -9.12 22.11 6.69
C ASP A 257 -8.76 21.30 5.43
N ALA A 258 -8.05 21.93 4.49
CA ALA A 258 -7.47 21.25 3.34
C ALA A 258 -6.30 20.34 3.77
N PRO A 259 -6.16 19.15 3.15
CA PRO A 259 -5.00 18.28 3.33
C PRO A 259 -3.66 18.99 3.10
N PRO A 260 -2.59 18.63 3.84
CA PRO A 260 -1.28 19.29 3.76
C PRO A 260 -0.63 19.22 2.36
N GLY A 261 -0.99 18.24 1.55
CA GLY A 261 -0.47 18.06 0.18
C GLY A 261 -1.21 18.84 -0.91
N PHE A 262 -2.14 19.75 -0.58
CA PHE A 262 -2.83 20.59 -1.56
C PHE A 262 -1.87 21.57 -2.25
N GLU A 263 -1.93 21.61 -3.58
CA GLU A 263 -1.16 22.50 -4.45
C GLU A 263 -2.00 23.66 -5.01
N SER A 264 -3.31 23.49 -5.22
CA SER A 264 -4.13 24.56 -5.82
C SER A 264 -4.40 25.74 -4.88
N LYS A 265 -4.37 25.50 -3.57
CA LYS A 265 -4.62 26.48 -2.51
C LYS A 265 -3.82 26.16 -1.26
N GLU A 266 -3.52 27.17 -0.46
CA GLU A 266 -2.72 27.06 0.76
C GLU A 266 -3.49 26.36 1.89
N PRO A 267 -3.04 25.18 2.38
CA PRO A 267 -3.69 24.45 3.48
C PRO A 267 -3.28 25.03 4.84
N VAL A 268 -3.83 26.20 5.19
CA VAL A 268 -3.40 27.01 6.34
C VAL A 268 -3.55 26.27 7.65
N GLY A 269 -4.66 25.56 7.90
CA GLY A 269 -4.86 24.86 9.17
C GLY A 269 -3.86 23.72 9.39
N ALA A 270 -3.48 23.00 8.33
CA ALA A 270 -2.45 21.96 8.40
C ALA A 270 -1.07 22.57 8.69
N ARG A 271 -0.72 23.67 8.02
CA ARG A 271 0.56 24.40 8.21
C ARG A 271 0.69 24.99 9.61
N TRP A 272 -0.40 25.52 10.17
CA TRP A 272 -0.44 26.10 11.50
C TRP A 272 -0.68 25.10 12.64
N GLN A 273 -0.89 23.81 12.33
CA GLN A 273 -1.21 22.78 13.32
C GLN A 273 -0.17 22.67 14.43
N THR A 274 1.12 22.75 14.09
CA THR A 274 2.20 22.68 15.09
C THR A 274 2.19 23.89 16.02
N VAL A 275 2.03 25.09 15.46
CA VAL A 275 1.97 26.34 16.25
C VAL A 275 0.78 26.27 17.21
N LEU A 276 -0.40 25.90 16.71
CA LEU A 276 -1.62 25.74 17.51
C LEU A 276 -1.48 24.70 18.62
N ALA A 277 -0.68 23.65 18.42
CA ALA A 277 -0.45 22.62 19.43
C ALA A 277 0.44 23.11 20.59
N ASN A 278 1.28 24.11 20.37
CA ASN A 278 2.20 24.67 21.36
C ASN A 278 1.63 25.88 22.11
N LEU A 279 0.53 26.47 21.63
CA LEU A 279 -0.17 27.56 22.31
C LEU A 279 -1.01 27.05 23.49
N ASP A 280 -1.27 27.92 24.46
CA ASP A 280 -2.25 27.62 25.48
C ASP A 280 -3.67 27.51 24.87
N PRO A 281 -4.63 26.84 25.54
CA PRO A 281 -5.95 26.58 24.97
C PRO A 281 -6.71 27.84 24.54
N GLN A 282 -6.55 28.97 25.26
CA GLN A 282 -7.27 30.20 24.96
C GLN A 282 -6.69 30.88 23.72
N ASP A 283 -5.37 30.98 23.63
CA ASP A 283 -4.71 31.56 22.45
C ASP A 283 -4.88 30.67 21.22
N ARG A 284 -4.88 29.35 21.40
CA ARG A 284 -5.21 28.38 20.33
C ARG A 284 -6.61 28.63 19.76
N ASP A 285 -7.62 28.70 20.61
CA ASP A 285 -9.02 28.93 20.19
C ASP A 285 -9.17 30.31 19.53
N SER A 286 -8.50 31.32 20.08
CA SER A 286 -8.51 32.70 19.55
C SER A 286 -7.86 32.77 18.17
N LEU A 287 -6.76 32.06 17.96
CA LEU A 287 -6.06 32.02 16.68
C LEU A 287 -6.85 31.25 15.61
N GLU A 288 -7.48 30.13 15.97
CA GLU A 288 -8.40 29.44 15.06
C GLU A 288 -9.59 30.34 14.67
N GLN A 289 -10.19 31.03 15.63
CA GLN A 289 -11.28 31.98 15.36
C GLN A 289 -10.81 33.19 14.56
N PHE A 290 -9.56 33.62 14.71
CA PHE A 290 -8.97 34.65 13.87
C PHE A 290 -9.03 34.24 12.39
N PHE A 291 -8.46 33.10 12.02
CA PHE A 291 -8.46 32.64 10.62
C PHE A 291 -9.88 32.40 10.09
N ARG A 292 -10.72 31.66 10.82
CA ARG A 292 -12.02 31.22 10.33
C ARG A 292 -13.11 32.29 10.39
N ARG A 293 -13.11 33.14 11.41
CA ARG A 293 -14.19 34.14 11.64
C ARG A 293 -13.77 35.56 11.35
N THR A 294 -12.55 35.95 11.71
CA THR A 294 -12.07 37.32 11.51
C THR A 294 -11.64 37.51 10.06
N VAL A 295 -10.64 36.75 9.62
CA VAL A 295 -10.15 36.73 8.23
C VAL A 295 -11.16 36.07 7.28
N GLY A 296 -11.91 35.06 7.75
CA GLY A 296 -12.95 34.42 6.94
C GLY A 296 -12.43 33.34 5.99
N ILE A 297 -11.29 32.72 6.31
CA ILE A 297 -10.80 31.54 5.58
C ILE A 297 -11.81 30.41 5.75
N ARG A 298 -12.31 29.91 4.63
CA ARG A 298 -13.32 28.84 4.60
C ARG A 298 -12.69 27.45 4.67
N ASP A 299 -13.51 26.49 5.06
CA ASP A 299 -13.20 25.07 4.96
C ASP A 299 -13.23 24.62 3.47
N VAL A 300 -12.59 23.48 3.18
CA VAL A 300 -12.51 22.86 1.86
C VAL A 300 -13.89 22.38 1.41
N GLU A 301 -14.23 22.65 0.15
CA GLU A 301 -15.45 22.18 -0.48
C GLU A 301 -15.17 21.08 -1.50
N SER A 302 -16.21 20.33 -1.90
CA SER A 302 -16.05 19.23 -2.85
C SER A 302 -15.51 19.67 -4.21
N GLN A 303 -15.78 20.91 -4.61
CA GLN A 303 -15.25 21.46 -5.87
C GLN A 303 -13.75 21.75 -5.77
N ASP A 304 -13.24 22.16 -4.61
CA ASP A 304 -11.80 22.37 -4.41
C ASP A 304 -11.05 21.04 -4.52
N LEU A 305 -11.56 19.99 -3.86
CA LEU A 305 -11.00 18.63 -3.97
C LEU A 305 -10.99 18.11 -5.41
N LEU A 306 -12.04 18.39 -6.19
CA LEU A 306 -12.09 18.00 -7.60
C LEU A 306 -11.08 18.78 -8.45
N ASN A 307 -10.95 20.08 -8.22
CA ASN A 307 -9.95 20.90 -8.91
C ASN A 307 -8.53 20.43 -8.60
N GLU A 308 -8.27 20.02 -7.36
CA GLU A 308 -7.00 19.43 -6.92
C GLU A 308 -6.71 18.10 -7.66
N LEU A 309 -7.69 17.21 -7.77
CA LEU A 309 -7.54 15.98 -8.56
C LEU A 309 -7.26 16.27 -10.03
N ILE A 310 -7.92 17.27 -10.61
CA ILE A 310 -7.68 17.70 -11.99
C ILE A 310 -6.25 18.25 -12.16
N LEU A 311 -5.77 19.04 -11.20
CA LEU A 311 -4.41 19.55 -11.21
C LEU A 311 -3.39 18.40 -11.19
N HIS A 312 -3.54 17.46 -10.27
CA HIS A 312 -2.69 16.27 -10.21
C HIS A 312 -2.83 15.36 -11.43
N SER A 313 -3.96 15.38 -12.14
CA SER A 313 -4.12 14.63 -13.39
C SER A 313 -3.18 15.06 -14.51
N SER A 314 -2.64 16.29 -14.40
CA SER A 314 -1.63 16.84 -15.31
C SER A 314 -0.19 16.64 -14.82
N SER A 315 0.01 16.07 -13.62
CA SER A 315 1.33 15.82 -13.04
C SER A 315 1.88 14.46 -13.44
N ASP A 316 3.19 14.40 -13.72
CA ASP A 316 3.87 13.17 -14.12
C ASP A 316 4.07 12.18 -12.95
N SER A 317 3.97 12.64 -11.69
CA SER A 317 4.23 11.80 -10.51
C SER A 317 3.42 12.25 -9.27
N PRO A 318 2.09 12.10 -9.27
CA PRO A 318 1.27 12.49 -8.13
C PRO A 318 1.49 11.53 -6.94
N SER A 319 1.48 12.08 -5.72
CA SER A 319 1.63 11.29 -4.49
C SER A 319 0.36 10.50 -4.17
N LEU A 320 0.50 9.18 -4.02
CA LEU A 320 -0.63 8.30 -3.67
C LEU A 320 -1.19 8.62 -2.28
N GLU A 321 -0.34 9.07 -1.35
CA GLU A 321 -0.74 9.46 0.01
C GLU A 321 -1.66 10.68 -0.03
N VAL A 322 -1.23 11.73 -0.74
CA VAL A 322 -2.00 12.97 -0.91
C VAL A 322 -3.34 12.69 -1.61
N LEU A 323 -3.32 11.92 -2.69
CA LEU A 323 -4.54 11.53 -3.40
C LEU A 323 -5.47 10.67 -2.53
N GLY A 324 -4.91 9.77 -1.72
CA GLY A 324 -5.65 9.00 -0.72
C GLY A 324 -6.39 9.90 0.27
N GLU A 325 -5.73 10.93 0.81
CA GLU A 325 -6.35 11.91 1.69
C GLU A 325 -7.46 12.71 1.00
N ILE A 326 -7.24 13.12 -0.26
CA ILE A 326 -8.26 13.80 -1.07
C ILE A 326 -9.50 12.92 -1.26
N TYR A 327 -9.33 11.65 -1.66
CA TYR A 327 -10.45 10.72 -1.82
C TYR A 327 -11.15 10.41 -0.49
N MET A 328 -10.43 10.30 0.62
CA MET A 328 -11.02 10.11 1.96
C MET A 328 -11.89 11.31 2.35
N LYS A 329 -11.37 12.53 2.22
CA LYS A 329 -12.12 13.75 2.52
C LYS A 329 -13.35 13.87 1.63
N LEU A 330 -13.21 13.60 0.34
CA LEU A 330 -14.32 13.62 -0.61
C LEU A 330 -15.38 12.55 -0.25
N SER A 331 -14.96 11.36 0.16
CA SER A 331 -15.85 10.29 0.63
C SER A 331 -16.68 10.72 1.84
N GLU A 332 -16.05 11.34 2.84
CA GLU A 332 -16.73 11.87 4.02
C GLU A 332 -17.79 12.91 3.62
N MET A 333 -17.42 13.87 2.76
CA MET A 333 -18.33 14.91 2.28
C MET A 333 -19.53 14.34 1.52
N LEU A 334 -19.31 13.38 0.63
CA LEU A 334 -20.39 12.78 -0.17
C LEU A 334 -21.31 11.91 0.67
N THR A 335 -20.78 11.19 1.67
CA THR A 335 -21.58 10.44 2.65
C THR A 335 -22.50 11.39 3.44
N ASN A 336 -21.97 12.55 3.83
CA ASN A 336 -22.73 13.60 4.48
C ASN A 336 -23.77 14.26 3.55
N MET A 337 -23.49 14.39 2.25
CA MET A 337 -24.46 14.89 1.27
C MET A 337 -25.60 13.90 1.03
N GLU A 338 -25.29 12.60 0.96
CA GLU A 338 -26.27 11.54 0.75
C GLU A 338 -27.25 11.46 1.94
N SER A 339 -26.75 11.51 3.17
CA SER A 339 -27.58 11.54 4.39
C SER A 339 -28.47 12.79 4.50
N LYS A 340 -28.00 13.94 4.00
CA LYS A 340 -28.78 15.21 3.99
C LYS A 340 -29.72 15.34 2.79
N GLY A 341 -29.79 14.36 1.88
CA GLY A 341 -30.68 14.37 0.72
C GLY A 341 -30.27 15.32 -0.42
N ASN A 342 -29.01 15.78 -0.46
CA ASN A 342 -28.51 16.67 -1.50
C ASN A 342 -28.17 15.92 -2.80
N SER A 343 -29.21 15.47 -3.51
CA SER A 343 -29.06 14.56 -4.66
C SER A 343 -28.45 15.19 -5.91
N ILE A 344 -28.56 16.51 -6.10
CA ILE A 344 -28.12 17.18 -7.34
C ILE A 344 -26.59 17.30 -7.37
N SER A 345 -25.97 17.84 -6.31
CA SER A 345 -24.51 17.96 -6.23
C SER A 345 -23.84 16.58 -6.25
N LEU A 346 -24.40 15.61 -5.54
CA LEU A 346 -23.94 14.22 -5.55
C LEU A 346 -23.95 13.64 -6.97
N LYS A 347 -25.05 13.81 -7.72
CA LYS A 347 -25.14 13.35 -9.13
C LYS A 347 -24.12 14.02 -10.03
N LYS A 348 -23.87 15.32 -9.85
CA LYS A 348 -22.86 16.05 -10.64
C LYS A 348 -21.46 15.47 -10.42
N ILE A 349 -21.09 15.21 -9.17
CA ILE A 349 -19.78 14.65 -8.81
C ILE A 349 -19.63 13.22 -9.34
N LYS A 350 -20.66 12.37 -9.17
CA LYS A 350 -20.66 11.00 -9.73
C LYS A 350 -20.53 11.01 -11.25
N LEU A 351 -21.22 11.93 -11.93
CA LEU A 351 -21.12 12.08 -13.38
C LEU A 351 -19.71 12.48 -13.80
N GLN A 352 -19.08 13.41 -13.07
CA GLN A 352 -17.72 13.86 -13.37
C GLN A 352 -16.70 12.71 -13.25
N PHE A 353 -16.77 11.90 -12.19
CA PHE A 353 -15.95 10.69 -12.06
C PHE A 353 -16.22 9.62 -13.13
N ALA A 354 -17.42 9.61 -13.72
CA ALA A 354 -17.77 8.70 -14.80
C ALA A 354 -17.25 9.17 -16.17
N THR A 355 -17.16 10.48 -16.39
CA THR A 355 -16.77 11.07 -17.69
C THR A 355 -15.30 11.48 -17.75
N GLU A 356 -14.70 11.89 -16.63
CA GLU A 356 -13.34 12.42 -16.54
C GLU A 356 -12.40 11.41 -15.86
N PRO A 357 -11.10 11.40 -16.22
CA PRO A 357 -10.12 10.51 -15.61
C PRO A 357 -9.65 11.07 -14.26
N LEU A 358 -10.48 10.90 -13.23
CA LEU A 358 -10.23 11.43 -11.87
C LEU A 358 -9.75 10.37 -10.86
N ILE A 359 -9.48 9.15 -11.32
CA ILE A 359 -9.04 8.05 -10.48
C ILE A 359 -7.60 7.66 -10.85
N PHE A 360 -6.66 7.96 -9.97
CA PHE A 360 -5.26 7.63 -10.17
C PHE A 360 -4.96 6.19 -9.79
N ILE A 361 -4.22 5.45 -10.63
CA ILE A 361 -3.71 4.12 -10.30
C ILE A 361 -2.22 4.07 -10.68
N PRO A 362 -1.30 3.84 -9.72
CA PRO A 362 0.12 3.75 -10.02
C PRO A 362 0.41 2.49 -10.83
N SER A 363 1.08 2.64 -11.97
CA SER A 363 1.45 1.55 -12.87
C SER A 363 2.94 1.59 -13.19
N ASN A 364 3.57 0.41 -13.28
CA ASN A 364 5.04 0.26 -13.29
C ASN A 364 5.76 0.90 -14.49
N ASN A 365 5.06 1.34 -15.55
CA ASN A 365 5.68 1.94 -16.74
C ASN A 365 4.98 3.19 -17.30
N GLU A 366 3.79 3.58 -16.80
CA GLU A 366 3.05 4.79 -17.20
C GLU A 366 2.09 5.18 -16.06
N THR A 367 2.05 6.46 -15.67
CA THR A 367 1.01 7.01 -14.80
C THR A 367 -0.31 7.04 -15.56
N LYS A 368 -1.37 6.45 -15.00
CA LYS A 368 -2.68 6.41 -15.68
C LYS A 368 -3.81 6.82 -14.75
N TRP A 369 -4.54 7.82 -15.23
CA TRP A 369 -5.78 8.30 -14.65
C TRP A 369 -6.96 7.67 -15.39
N PHE A 370 -7.98 7.26 -14.65
CA PHE A 370 -9.11 6.50 -15.15
C PHE A 370 -10.43 7.10 -14.67
N SER A 371 -11.50 6.85 -15.44
CA SER A 371 -12.86 7.07 -14.98
C SER A 371 -13.40 5.83 -14.26
N THR A 372 -14.52 5.96 -13.55
CA THR A 372 -15.15 4.83 -12.84
C THR A 372 -15.46 3.63 -13.74
N GLY A 373 -15.78 3.87 -15.02
CA GLY A 373 -16.05 2.82 -16.00
C GLY A 373 -14.80 2.01 -16.41
N GLY A 374 -13.63 2.64 -16.32
CA GLY A 374 -12.33 2.05 -16.65
C GLY A 374 -11.71 1.22 -15.52
N CYS A 375 -12.23 1.32 -14.30
CA CYS A 375 -11.68 0.63 -13.12
C CYS A 375 -12.51 -0.59 -12.70
N LEU A 376 -11.90 -1.48 -11.91
CA LEU A 376 -12.57 -2.60 -11.25
C LEU A 376 -12.18 -2.66 -9.76
N TRP A 377 -13.16 -2.94 -8.89
CA TRP A 377 -12.89 -3.29 -7.50
C TRP A 377 -12.63 -4.80 -7.36
N SER A 378 -11.36 -5.19 -7.51
CA SER A 378 -10.88 -6.57 -7.34
C SER A 378 -9.35 -6.62 -7.25
N ILE A 379 -8.78 -7.36 -6.31
CA ILE A 379 -7.32 -7.62 -6.22
C ILE A 379 -6.73 -8.18 -7.53
N ASP A 380 -7.50 -9.00 -8.27
CA ASP A 380 -7.03 -9.63 -9.51
C ASP A 380 -7.41 -8.85 -10.79
N GLY A 381 -7.89 -7.62 -10.67
CA GLY A 381 -8.34 -6.80 -11.81
C GLY A 381 -7.30 -6.70 -12.93
N GLU A 382 -6.02 -6.54 -12.60
CA GLU A 382 -4.93 -6.42 -13.59
C GLU A 382 -4.83 -7.64 -14.53
N LYS A 383 -5.11 -8.85 -14.01
CA LYS A 383 -5.14 -10.10 -14.81
C LYS A 383 -6.30 -10.13 -15.83
N LEU A 384 -7.22 -9.17 -15.73
CA LEU A 384 -8.41 -9.04 -16.57
C LEU A 384 -8.31 -7.87 -17.56
N GLY A 385 -7.17 -7.18 -17.62
CA GLY A 385 -6.97 -6.02 -18.48
C GLY A 385 -7.68 -4.74 -18.00
N LYS A 386 -8.20 -4.72 -16.75
CA LYS A 386 -8.74 -3.52 -16.11
C LYS A 386 -7.95 -3.22 -14.83
N PRO A 387 -7.54 -1.97 -14.58
CA PRO A 387 -6.76 -1.65 -13.40
C PRO A 387 -7.58 -1.82 -12.11
N SER A 388 -6.91 -2.36 -11.08
CA SER A 388 -7.48 -2.71 -9.78
C SER A 388 -7.42 -1.54 -8.80
N LEU A 389 -8.56 -1.17 -8.19
CA LEU A 389 -8.56 -0.16 -7.13
C LEU A 389 -8.32 -0.73 -5.73
N GLU A 390 -8.78 -1.95 -5.48
CA GLU A 390 -8.70 -2.58 -4.16
C GLU A 390 -7.25 -2.72 -3.68
N ARG A 391 -6.30 -2.89 -4.61
CA ARG A 391 -4.86 -2.97 -4.31
C ARG A 391 -4.28 -1.66 -3.76
N HIS A 392 -4.73 -0.52 -4.27
CA HIS A 392 -4.14 0.80 -3.98
C HIS A 392 -4.94 1.59 -2.95
N TYR A 393 -6.25 1.33 -2.84
CA TYR A 393 -7.15 2.07 -1.98
C TYR A 393 -8.04 1.15 -1.13
N PRO A 394 -7.50 0.15 -0.41
CA PRO A 394 -8.30 -0.91 0.24
C PRO A 394 -9.40 -0.36 1.17
N ASP A 395 -9.14 0.76 1.85
CA ASP A 395 -10.05 1.37 2.83
C ASP A 395 -11.16 2.21 2.18
N LEU A 396 -11.08 2.49 0.87
CA LEU A 396 -12.03 3.34 0.15
C LEU A 396 -13.11 2.54 -0.62
N SER A 397 -13.39 1.30 -0.20
CA SER A 397 -14.40 0.44 -0.84
C SER A 397 -15.79 1.09 -0.85
N ALA A 398 -16.21 1.69 0.26
CA ALA A 398 -17.48 2.37 0.37
C ALA A 398 -17.58 3.56 -0.61
N PHE A 399 -16.50 4.33 -0.73
CA PHE A 399 -16.41 5.45 -1.65
C PHE A 399 -16.47 5.01 -3.11
N PHE A 400 -15.56 4.14 -3.54
CA PHE A 400 -15.46 3.76 -4.94
C PHE A 400 -16.64 2.87 -5.38
N VAL A 401 -17.05 1.90 -4.58
CA VAL A 401 -18.10 0.95 -4.97
C VAL A 401 -19.50 1.51 -4.69
N ASN A 402 -19.78 1.94 -3.46
CA ASN A 402 -21.15 2.30 -3.07
C ASN A 402 -21.52 3.71 -3.53
N ILE A 403 -20.60 4.68 -3.38
CA ILE A 403 -20.87 6.08 -3.74
C ILE A 403 -20.64 6.28 -5.25
N LEU A 404 -19.43 6.07 -5.74
CA LEU A 404 -19.07 6.35 -7.14
C LEU A 404 -19.57 5.30 -8.15
N GLY A 405 -19.93 4.10 -7.69
CA GLY A 405 -20.47 3.05 -8.55
C GLY A 405 -19.42 2.30 -9.37
N VAL A 406 -18.16 2.25 -8.91
CA VAL A 406 -17.15 1.38 -9.52
C VAL A 406 -17.60 -0.08 -9.39
N ARG A 407 -17.53 -0.80 -10.50
CA ARG A 407 -17.98 -2.20 -10.56
C ARG A 407 -17.13 -3.08 -9.64
N LYS A 408 -17.80 -3.80 -8.74
CA LYS A 408 -17.21 -4.91 -7.98
C LYS A 408 -17.36 -6.21 -8.77
N LEU A 409 -16.35 -7.06 -8.75
CA LEU A 409 -16.43 -8.38 -9.39
C LEU A 409 -17.47 -9.25 -8.65
N ASP A 410 -18.63 -9.45 -9.26
CA ASP A 410 -19.73 -10.32 -8.79
C ASP A 410 -20.05 -11.35 -9.88
N LEU A 411 -20.36 -12.59 -9.48
CA LEU A 411 -20.73 -13.68 -10.37
C LEU A 411 -21.88 -13.33 -11.31
N LYS A 412 -22.90 -12.60 -10.83
CA LYS A 412 -24.00 -12.13 -11.69
C LYS A 412 -23.51 -11.25 -12.83
N LEU A 413 -22.54 -10.37 -12.56
CA LEU A 413 -21.96 -9.49 -13.57
C LEU A 413 -21.13 -10.29 -14.58
N ILE A 414 -20.31 -11.24 -14.11
CA ILE A 414 -19.51 -12.10 -14.99
C ILE A 414 -20.41 -12.92 -15.92
N ILE A 415 -21.51 -13.48 -15.39
CA ILE A 415 -22.49 -14.25 -16.19
C ILE A 415 -23.19 -13.34 -17.21
N ASN A 416 -23.62 -12.14 -16.82
CA ASN A 416 -24.28 -11.21 -17.74
C ASN A 416 -23.33 -10.74 -18.86
N GLU A 417 -22.06 -10.43 -18.55
CA GLU A 417 -21.08 -10.06 -19.59
C GLU A 417 -20.77 -11.25 -20.50
N LEU A 418 -20.66 -12.48 -19.99
CA LEU A 418 -20.52 -13.69 -20.82
C LEU A 418 -21.72 -13.87 -21.76
N GLN A 419 -22.94 -13.61 -21.29
CA GLN A 419 -24.15 -13.66 -22.11
C GLN A 419 -24.13 -12.59 -23.22
N GLU A 420 -23.76 -11.35 -22.89
CA GLU A 420 -23.67 -10.28 -23.88
C GLU A 420 -22.62 -10.56 -24.97
N ILE A 421 -21.47 -11.14 -24.61
CA ILE A 421 -20.46 -11.54 -25.61
C ILE A 421 -21.02 -12.62 -26.52
N GLY A 422 -21.71 -13.62 -25.97
CA GLY A 422 -22.29 -14.70 -26.74
C GLY A 422 -23.31 -14.22 -27.78
N ASP A 423 -24.04 -13.15 -27.47
CA ASP A 423 -25.06 -12.57 -28.35
C ASP A 423 -24.49 -11.60 -29.40
N LYS A 424 -23.37 -10.92 -29.08
CA LYS A 424 -22.82 -9.82 -29.90
C LYS A 424 -21.47 -10.14 -30.57
N VAL A 425 -20.86 -11.29 -30.28
CA VAL A 425 -19.55 -11.79 -30.78
C VAL A 425 -18.49 -10.69 -30.86
N ILE A 426 -17.98 -10.25 -29.70
CA ILE A 426 -17.15 -9.03 -29.61
C ILE A 426 -15.64 -9.33 -29.54
N SER A 427 -15.17 -10.36 -28.80
CA SER A 427 -13.73 -10.68 -28.69
C SER A 427 -13.45 -12.03 -28.00
N VAL A 428 -12.55 -12.83 -28.58
CA VAL A 428 -12.03 -14.10 -28.00
C VAL A 428 -11.30 -13.85 -26.68
N THR A 429 -10.41 -12.84 -26.64
CA THR A 429 -9.63 -12.48 -25.45
C THR A 429 -10.54 -12.04 -24.30
N HIS A 430 -11.64 -11.36 -24.60
CA HIS A 430 -12.59 -10.94 -23.58
C HIS A 430 -13.31 -12.14 -22.94
N ALA A 431 -13.72 -13.12 -23.75
CA ALA A 431 -14.33 -14.36 -23.26
C ALA A 431 -13.35 -15.18 -22.39
N GLU A 432 -12.09 -15.32 -22.82
CA GLU A 432 -11.03 -15.97 -22.04
C GLU A 432 -10.83 -15.30 -20.68
N ASN A 433 -10.81 -13.97 -20.63
CA ASN A 433 -10.65 -13.22 -19.39
C ASN A 433 -11.85 -13.40 -18.44
N LEU A 434 -13.08 -13.47 -18.96
CA LEU A 434 -14.27 -13.73 -18.14
C LEU A 434 -14.30 -15.17 -17.60
N LEU A 435 -13.88 -16.17 -18.39
CA LEU A 435 -13.71 -17.54 -17.90
C LEU A 435 -12.64 -17.64 -16.80
N LYS A 436 -11.53 -16.91 -16.96
CA LYS A 436 -10.51 -16.75 -15.90
C LYS A 436 -11.05 -15.99 -14.67
N SER A 437 -12.01 -15.09 -14.85
CA SER A 437 -12.68 -14.37 -13.74
C SER A 437 -13.56 -15.30 -12.91
N LEU A 438 -14.25 -16.25 -13.55
CA LEU A 438 -15.01 -17.30 -12.84
C LEU A 438 -14.10 -18.17 -11.97
N LYS A 439 -12.90 -18.52 -12.46
CA LYS A 439 -11.90 -19.24 -11.67
C LYS A 439 -11.56 -18.47 -10.39
N ILE A 440 -11.21 -17.19 -10.53
CA ILE A 440 -10.85 -16.34 -9.38
C ILE A 440 -12.02 -16.25 -8.39
N TYR A 441 -13.23 -16.03 -8.92
CA TYR A 441 -14.43 -15.96 -8.09
C TYR A 441 -14.66 -17.25 -7.29
N PHE A 442 -14.57 -18.42 -7.92
CA PHE A 442 -14.74 -19.71 -7.23
C PHE A 442 -13.61 -20.03 -6.24
N ALA A 443 -12.38 -19.57 -6.50
CA ALA A 443 -11.29 -19.70 -5.54
C ALA A 443 -11.55 -18.87 -4.26
N SER A 444 -12.13 -17.68 -4.41
CA SER A 444 -12.45 -16.78 -3.30
C SER A 444 -13.75 -17.16 -2.57
N HIS A 445 -14.64 -17.93 -3.19
CA HIS A 445 -15.93 -18.34 -2.61
C HIS A 445 -16.13 -19.88 -2.69
N PRO A 446 -15.34 -20.67 -1.94
CA PRO A 446 -15.42 -22.13 -1.93
C PRO A 446 -16.72 -22.61 -1.22
N GLY A 447 -17.85 -22.53 -1.93
CA GLY A 447 -19.17 -22.90 -1.40
C GLY A 447 -20.32 -22.23 -2.16
N GLU A 448 -20.08 -21.06 -2.77
CA GLU A 448 -21.07 -20.36 -3.60
C GLU A 448 -20.95 -20.79 -5.07
N LYS A 449 -21.42 -22.00 -5.36
CA LYS A 449 -21.65 -22.47 -6.73
C LYS A 449 -23.16 -22.44 -7.00
N PRO A 450 -23.74 -21.31 -7.45
CA PRO A 450 -25.16 -21.28 -7.76
C PRO A 450 -25.48 -22.27 -8.87
N LYS A 451 -26.76 -22.68 -8.94
CA LYS A 451 -27.24 -23.49 -10.05
C LYS A 451 -26.99 -22.73 -11.35
N LEU A 452 -26.29 -23.38 -12.25
CA LEU A 452 -26.01 -22.86 -13.57
C LEU A 452 -27.34 -22.67 -14.31
N GLU A 453 -27.69 -21.42 -14.61
CA GLU A 453 -28.86 -21.12 -15.43
C GLU A 453 -28.57 -21.49 -16.89
N ASP A 454 -29.50 -22.20 -17.54
CA ASP A 454 -29.33 -22.74 -18.91
C ASP A 454 -28.86 -21.69 -19.92
N LYS A 455 -29.19 -20.40 -19.73
CA LYS A 455 -28.85 -19.31 -20.65
C LYS A 455 -27.34 -19.06 -20.80
N ALA A 456 -26.53 -19.22 -19.74
CA ALA A 456 -25.08 -18.96 -19.81
C ALA A 456 -24.32 -20.06 -20.59
N LEU A 457 -24.84 -21.29 -20.61
CA LEU A 457 -24.30 -22.40 -21.40
C LEU A 457 -24.64 -22.29 -22.90
N LEU A 458 -25.67 -21.52 -23.24
CA LEU A 458 -26.13 -21.33 -24.63
C LEU A 458 -25.32 -20.28 -25.39
N SER A 459 -24.67 -19.37 -24.68
CA SER A 459 -23.86 -18.30 -25.23
C SER A 459 -22.56 -18.85 -25.85
N ARG A 460 -22.17 -18.33 -27.02
CA ARG A 460 -20.91 -18.71 -27.68
C ARG A 460 -19.73 -18.04 -26.99
N VAL A 461 -19.19 -18.69 -25.96
CA VAL A 461 -18.15 -18.13 -25.07
C VAL A 461 -16.90 -19.00 -24.95
N PHE A 462 -16.90 -20.20 -25.53
CA PHE A 462 -15.79 -21.15 -25.41
C PHE A 462 -14.86 -21.04 -26.63
N PRO A 463 -13.64 -20.52 -26.48
CA PRO A 463 -12.71 -20.37 -27.59
C PRO A 463 -12.14 -21.73 -28.01
N ALA A 464 -12.27 -22.07 -29.29
CA ALA A 464 -11.84 -23.34 -29.84
C ALA A 464 -11.10 -23.19 -31.18
N TYR A 465 -10.10 -24.05 -31.36
CA TYR A 465 -9.56 -24.38 -32.67
C TYR A 465 -10.55 -25.29 -33.38
N VAL A 466 -11.05 -24.86 -34.54
CA VAL A 466 -11.96 -25.65 -35.37
C VAL A 466 -11.19 -26.07 -36.64
N PRO A 467 -11.13 -27.37 -36.98
CA PRO A 467 -10.46 -27.84 -38.19
C PRO A 467 -10.97 -27.12 -39.43
N GLY A 468 -10.06 -26.66 -40.28
CA GLY A 468 -10.39 -25.91 -41.50
C GLY A 468 -10.63 -24.40 -41.31
N HIS A 469 -10.65 -23.89 -40.08
CA HIS A 469 -10.70 -22.46 -39.79
C HIS A 469 -9.31 -21.91 -39.45
N THR A 470 -8.99 -20.72 -39.96
CA THR A 470 -7.71 -20.03 -39.67
C THR A 470 -7.73 -19.20 -38.40
N GLN A 471 -8.91 -18.84 -37.89
CA GLN A 471 -9.10 -18.06 -36.66
C GLN A 471 -9.88 -18.86 -35.62
N VAL A 472 -9.53 -18.64 -34.34
CA VAL A 472 -10.24 -19.18 -33.18
C VAL A 472 -11.71 -18.79 -33.24
N GLN A 473 -12.59 -19.77 -33.01
CA GLN A 473 -14.03 -19.55 -32.98
C GLN A 473 -14.53 -19.62 -31.53
N LEU A 474 -15.53 -18.81 -31.21
CA LEU A 474 -16.28 -18.96 -29.96
C LEU A 474 -17.43 -19.93 -30.18
N LEU A 475 -17.48 -20.99 -29.38
CA LEU A 475 -18.49 -22.04 -29.41
C LEU A 475 -19.37 -21.96 -28.17
N SER A 476 -20.58 -22.49 -28.27
CA SER A 476 -21.51 -22.71 -27.15
C SER A 476 -21.31 -24.10 -26.55
N ALA A 477 -21.83 -24.33 -25.34
CA ALA A 477 -21.80 -25.66 -24.75
C ALA A 477 -22.64 -26.70 -25.53
N LYS A 478 -23.50 -26.29 -26.46
CA LYS A 478 -24.26 -27.20 -27.32
C LYS A 478 -23.45 -27.76 -28.48
N GLU A 479 -22.41 -27.05 -28.90
CA GLU A 479 -21.50 -27.51 -29.95
C GLU A 479 -20.51 -28.54 -29.38
N GLU A 480 -20.06 -29.47 -30.21
CA GLU A 480 -19.09 -30.49 -29.80
C GLU A 480 -17.65 -29.95 -29.87
N PHE A 481 -16.92 -30.07 -28.77
CA PHE A 481 -15.51 -29.74 -28.66
C PHE A 481 -14.85 -30.61 -27.58
N ALA A 482 -13.55 -30.81 -27.66
CA ALA A 482 -12.76 -31.49 -26.64
C ALA A 482 -11.98 -30.48 -25.76
N ILE A 483 -11.64 -30.91 -24.53
CA ILE A 483 -10.87 -30.12 -23.57
C ILE A 483 -9.50 -30.78 -23.36
N ALA A 484 -8.42 -30.02 -23.58
CA ALA A 484 -7.05 -30.51 -23.60
C ALA A 484 -6.46 -30.72 -22.20
N ASP A 485 -6.73 -31.86 -21.56
CA ASP A 485 -6.16 -32.21 -20.25
C ASP A 485 -4.91 -33.09 -20.32
N ARG A 486 -4.50 -33.51 -21.53
CA ARG A 486 -3.28 -34.29 -21.80
C ARG A 486 -2.51 -33.72 -22.98
N GLN A 487 -1.26 -33.34 -22.75
CA GLN A 487 -0.42 -32.67 -23.76
C GLN A 487 -0.19 -33.58 -24.97
N SER A 488 0.14 -34.85 -24.76
CA SER A 488 0.38 -35.81 -25.85
C SER A 488 -0.84 -36.05 -26.73
N TYR A 489 -2.06 -35.97 -26.17
CA TYR A 489 -3.29 -36.09 -26.95
C TYR A 489 -3.60 -34.80 -27.68
N PHE A 490 -3.38 -33.65 -27.04
CA PHE A 490 -3.55 -32.34 -27.65
C PHE A 490 -2.68 -32.19 -28.90
N ASP A 491 -1.38 -32.48 -28.79
CA ASP A 491 -0.42 -32.31 -29.89
C ASP A 491 -0.79 -33.14 -31.13
N ALA A 492 -1.36 -34.35 -30.93
CA ALA A 492 -1.77 -35.23 -32.02
C ALA A 492 -3.14 -34.86 -32.63
N LEU A 493 -4.09 -34.43 -31.78
CA LEU A 493 -5.50 -34.26 -32.16
C LEU A 493 -5.86 -32.83 -32.56
N GLN A 494 -5.16 -31.80 -32.06
CA GLN A 494 -5.47 -30.39 -32.33
C GLN A 494 -5.63 -30.04 -33.84
N PRO A 495 -4.84 -30.61 -34.77
CA PRO A 495 -5.02 -30.32 -36.19
C PRO A 495 -6.28 -30.94 -36.81
N HIS A 496 -6.89 -31.93 -36.16
CA HIS A 496 -7.88 -32.84 -36.76
C HIS A 496 -9.27 -32.75 -36.12
N VAL A 497 -9.39 -32.27 -34.89
CA VAL A 497 -10.65 -32.16 -34.15
C VAL A 497 -10.82 -30.78 -33.52
N THR A 498 -12.05 -30.44 -33.17
CA THR A 498 -12.37 -29.19 -32.47
C THR A 498 -11.94 -29.30 -31.01
N ILE A 499 -10.99 -28.46 -30.58
CA ILE A 499 -10.43 -28.44 -29.22
C ILE A 499 -10.39 -27.00 -28.69
N LEU A 500 -10.66 -26.80 -27.40
CA LEU A 500 -10.49 -25.48 -26.76
C LEU A 500 -9.05 -24.95 -26.87
N THR A 501 -8.89 -23.62 -26.90
CA THR A 501 -7.58 -22.96 -27.07
C THR A 501 -6.68 -23.01 -25.84
N PHE A 502 -7.23 -23.38 -24.68
CA PHE A 502 -6.52 -23.42 -23.42
C PHE A 502 -5.39 -24.47 -23.41
N THR A 503 -4.24 -24.08 -22.87
CA THR A 503 -3.14 -25.02 -22.60
C THR A 503 -3.53 -26.03 -21.52
N VAL A 504 -2.82 -27.16 -21.43
CA VAL A 504 -3.08 -28.20 -20.40
C VAL A 504 -2.99 -27.62 -18.98
N ALA A 505 -2.04 -26.71 -18.74
CA ALA A 505 -1.91 -26.02 -17.46
C ALA A 505 -3.10 -25.10 -17.16
N GLU A 506 -3.61 -24.37 -18.16
CA GLU A 506 -4.81 -23.54 -18.01
C GLU A 506 -6.07 -24.38 -17.82
N VAL A 507 -6.19 -25.52 -18.51
CA VAL A 507 -7.29 -26.47 -18.33
C VAL A 507 -7.32 -26.99 -16.89
N GLN A 508 -6.17 -27.33 -16.31
CA GLN A 508 -6.08 -27.75 -14.91
C GLN A 508 -6.54 -26.64 -13.95
N GLN A 509 -6.18 -25.38 -14.24
CA GLN A 509 -6.61 -24.23 -13.45
C GLN A 509 -8.10 -23.91 -13.61
N LEU A 510 -8.68 -24.20 -14.78
CA LEU A 510 -10.09 -23.99 -15.11
C LEU A 510 -10.95 -25.23 -14.80
N ALA A 511 -10.38 -26.35 -14.35
CA ALA A 511 -11.12 -27.57 -14.03
C ALA A 511 -12.33 -27.32 -13.12
N PRO A 512 -12.26 -26.51 -12.04
CA PRO A 512 -13.43 -26.21 -11.22
C PRO A 512 -14.57 -25.50 -11.98
N VAL A 513 -14.21 -24.68 -12.98
CA VAL A 513 -15.15 -23.97 -13.85
C VAL A 513 -15.79 -24.94 -14.83
N PHE A 514 -15.01 -25.79 -15.49
CA PHE A 514 -15.52 -26.80 -16.43
C PHE A 514 -16.38 -27.87 -15.74
N GLU A 515 -16.04 -28.27 -14.52
CA GLU A 515 -16.86 -29.14 -13.67
C GLU A 515 -18.18 -28.46 -13.31
N TRP A 516 -18.14 -27.21 -12.87
CA TRP A 516 -19.35 -26.44 -12.57
C TRP A 516 -20.26 -26.27 -13.79
N MET A 517 -19.67 -26.14 -14.98
CA MET A 517 -20.40 -26.07 -16.26
C MET A 517 -20.89 -27.43 -16.79
N GLY A 518 -20.54 -28.54 -16.14
CA GLY A 518 -20.88 -29.89 -16.60
C GLY A 518 -20.12 -30.33 -17.87
N LEU A 519 -18.99 -29.69 -18.17
CA LEU A 519 -18.17 -29.94 -19.37
C LEU A 519 -16.99 -30.88 -19.14
N ALA A 520 -16.71 -31.28 -17.89
CA ALA A 520 -15.60 -32.15 -17.54
C ALA A 520 -15.62 -33.52 -18.25
N THR A 521 -16.78 -33.96 -18.75
CA THR A 521 -16.91 -35.18 -19.56
C THR A 521 -16.24 -35.07 -20.93
N ARG A 522 -15.90 -33.86 -21.39
CA ARG A 522 -15.27 -33.57 -22.68
C ARG A 522 -13.74 -33.56 -22.66
N ASN A 523 -13.14 -33.84 -21.50
CA ASN A 523 -11.69 -33.95 -21.36
C ASN A 523 -11.13 -35.04 -22.29
N LEU A 524 -10.01 -34.79 -22.95
CA LEU A 524 -9.36 -35.74 -23.86
C LEU A 524 -9.08 -37.08 -23.17
N SER A 525 -8.72 -37.09 -21.89
CA SER A 525 -8.55 -38.33 -21.11
C SER A 525 -9.79 -39.21 -21.01
N ARG A 526 -10.99 -38.67 -21.27
CA ARG A 526 -12.27 -39.37 -21.21
C ARG A 526 -12.85 -39.68 -22.59
N VAL A 527 -12.72 -38.76 -23.54
CA VAL A 527 -13.33 -38.88 -24.87
C VAL A 527 -12.45 -39.60 -25.90
N VAL A 528 -11.15 -39.73 -25.62
CA VAL A 528 -10.21 -40.44 -26.50
C VAL A 528 -10.11 -41.90 -26.08
N ASP A 529 -10.27 -42.79 -27.04
CA ASP A 529 -10.03 -44.22 -26.92
C ASP A 529 -8.64 -44.56 -27.51
N GLU A 530 -7.73 -45.07 -26.67
CA GLU A 530 -6.37 -45.45 -27.06
C GLU A 530 -6.36 -46.92 -27.50
N ARG A 531 -6.38 -47.18 -28.82
CA ARG A 531 -6.37 -48.54 -29.38
C ARG A 531 -4.97 -48.94 -29.80
N THR A 532 -4.55 -50.13 -29.41
CA THR A 532 -3.25 -50.69 -29.82
C THR A 532 -3.43 -51.89 -30.73
N VAL A 533 -2.45 -52.11 -31.61
CA VAL A 533 -2.39 -53.26 -32.52
C VAL A 533 -0.95 -53.78 -32.52
N VAL A 534 -0.78 -55.10 -32.53
CA VAL A 534 0.54 -55.73 -32.65
C VAL A 534 0.75 -56.15 -34.10
N GLU A 535 1.74 -55.57 -34.75
CA GLU A 535 2.16 -55.93 -36.10
C GLU A 535 3.40 -56.84 -36.02
N GLY A 536 3.51 -57.79 -36.95
CA GLY A 536 4.66 -58.71 -37.02
C GLY A 536 4.56 -59.97 -36.15
N ASN A 537 5.43 -60.93 -36.50
CA ASN A 537 5.50 -62.27 -35.90
C ASN A 537 6.55 -62.40 -34.78
N ASP A 538 7.44 -61.42 -34.62
CA ASP A 538 8.50 -61.45 -33.60
C ASP A 538 7.95 -61.12 -32.22
N ARG A 539 7.60 -62.18 -31.48
CA ARG A 539 7.02 -62.13 -30.13
C ARG A 539 7.74 -63.16 -29.25
N LEU A 540 8.30 -62.73 -28.13
CA LEU A 540 8.99 -63.61 -27.18
C LEU A 540 8.13 -63.81 -25.93
N LEU A 541 7.89 -65.06 -25.53
CA LEU A 541 7.11 -65.36 -24.32
C LEU A 541 7.85 -64.89 -23.07
N ASP A 542 7.20 -64.04 -22.27
CA ASP A 542 7.65 -63.63 -20.95
C ASP A 542 7.23 -64.66 -19.90
N ARG A 543 8.11 -65.62 -19.63
CA ARG A 543 7.81 -66.75 -18.75
C ARG A 543 7.57 -66.33 -17.30
N GLU A 544 8.28 -65.32 -16.81
CA GLU A 544 8.19 -64.90 -15.41
C GLU A 544 6.89 -64.15 -15.14
N LEU A 545 6.57 -63.13 -15.95
CA LEU A 545 5.34 -62.36 -15.78
C LEU A 545 4.11 -63.18 -16.11
N THR A 546 4.20 -64.08 -17.10
CA THR A 546 3.14 -65.07 -17.37
C THR A 546 2.88 -65.93 -16.13
N LYS A 547 3.93 -66.53 -15.55
CA LYS A 547 3.79 -67.40 -14.36
C LYS A 547 3.20 -66.63 -13.17
N ASP A 548 3.63 -65.40 -12.97
CA ASP A 548 3.13 -64.57 -11.87
C ASP A 548 1.65 -64.22 -12.02
N LEU A 549 1.20 -63.77 -13.21
CA LEU A 549 -0.19 -63.40 -13.45
C LEU A 549 -1.15 -64.61 -13.42
N ILE A 550 -0.75 -65.77 -13.98
CA ILE A 550 -1.61 -66.96 -13.96
C ILE A 550 -1.80 -67.52 -12.55
N LEU A 551 -0.82 -67.34 -11.65
CA LEU A 551 -0.93 -67.74 -10.23
C LEU A 551 -1.87 -66.81 -9.45
N LYS A 552 -2.20 -65.64 -10.00
CA LYS A 552 -3.11 -64.65 -9.41
C LYS A 552 -4.52 -64.70 -10.02
N ALA A 553 -4.80 -65.65 -10.91
CA ALA A 553 -6.08 -65.77 -11.62
C ALA A 553 -7.30 -65.74 -10.69
N GLY A 554 -7.27 -66.45 -9.55
CA GLY A 554 -8.37 -66.45 -8.59
C GLY A 554 -8.66 -65.06 -7.98
N ALA A 555 -7.63 -64.25 -7.78
CA ALA A 555 -7.79 -62.88 -7.32
C ALA A 555 -8.44 -61.99 -8.40
N PHE A 556 -8.03 -62.13 -9.66
CA PHE A 556 -8.66 -61.40 -10.77
C PHE A 556 -10.13 -61.78 -10.99
N VAL A 557 -10.50 -63.05 -10.83
CA VAL A 557 -11.92 -63.48 -10.87
C VAL A 557 -12.72 -62.89 -9.70
N SER A 558 -12.13 -62.81 -8.52
CA SER A 558 -12.75 -62.19 -7.34
C SER A 558 -13.03 -60.70 -7.58
N ILE A 559 -12.08 -59.98 -8.20
CA ILE A 559 -12.24 -58.59 -8.62
C ILE A 559 -13.37 -58.48 -9.66
N ALA A 560 -13.33 -59.27 -10.73
CA ALA A 560 -14.32 -59.24 -11.78
C ALA A 560 -15.74 -59.53 -11.25
N SER A 561 -15.87 -60.46 -10.29
CA SER A 561 -17.15 -60.79 -9.65
C SER A 561 -17.65 -59.68 -8.74
N HIS A 562 -16.77 -59.06 -7.94
CA HIS A 562 -17.13 -57.99 -7.02
C HIS A 562 -17.60 -56.71 -7.74
N PHE A 563 -17.03 -56.42 -8.91
CA PHE A 563 -17.39 -55.26 -9.73
C PHE A 563 -18.37 -55.61 -10.87
N GLU A 564 -19.09 -56.73 -10.76
CA GLU A 564 -20.18 -57.12 -11.66
C GLU A 564 -19.78 -57.19 -13.16
N SER A 565 -18.57 -57.69 -13.43
CA SER A 565 -18.08 -57.86 -14.81
C SER A 565 -18.99 -58.81 -15.61
N PRO A 566 -19.32 -58.48 -16.88
CA PRO A 566 -20.01 -59.38 -17.79
C PRO A 566 -19.31 -60.74 -17.97
N LEU A 567 -17.98 -60.78 -17.87
CA LEU A 567 -17.19 -62.01 -17.97
C LEU A 567 -17.42 -62.94 -16.79
N ALA A 568 -17.52 -62.38 -15.58
CA ALA A 568 -17.79 -63.14 -14.36
C ALA A 568 -19.27 -63.58 -14.27
N ALA A 569 -20.19 -62.73 -14.74
CA ALA A 569 -21.62 -63.04 -14.80
C ALA A 569 -21.94 -64.20 -15.76
N SER A 570 -21.15 -64.36 -16.83
CA SER A 570 -21.33 -65.44 -17.80
C SER A 570 -20.90 -66.80 -17.24
N SER A 571 -19.71 -66.90 -16.65
CA SER A 571 -19.26 -68.04 -15.85
C SER A 571 -17.94 -67.69 -15.15
N THR A 572 -17.92 -67.70 -13.83
CA THR A 572 -16.70 -67.50 -13.03
C THR A 572 -15.66 -68.58 -13.32
N GLN A 573 -16.10 -69.81 -13.63
CA GLN A 573 -15.23 -70.92 -13.99
C GLN A 573 -14.57 -70.74 -15.36
N SER A 574 -15.31 -70.28 -16.38
CA SER A 574 -14.72 -70.05 -17.71
C SER A 574 -13.72 -68.89 -17.67
N LEU A 575 -14.01 -67.82 -16.93
CA LEU A 575 -13.09 -66.71 -16.72
C LEU A 575 -11.83 -67.16 -15.97
N TYR A 576 -11.98 -67.98 -14.91
CA TYR A 576 -10.84 -68.55 -14.20
C TYR A 576 -9.94 -69.37 -15.12
N LEU A 577 -10.50 -70.30 -15.90
CA LEU A 577 -9.74 -71.12 -16.84
C LEU A 577 -9.08 -70.28 -17.96
N SER A 578 -9.77 -69.25 -18.44
CA SER A 578 -9.24 -68.29 -19.43
C SER A 578 -8.03 -67.52 -18.89
N LEU A 579 -8.11 -67.04 -17.64
CA LEU A 579 -7.01 -66.35 -16.95
C LEU A 579 -5.85 -67.28 -16.60
N ARG A 580 -6.11 -68.57 -16.33
CA ARG A 580 -5.06 -69.59 -16.14
C ARG A 580 -4.28 -69.89 -17.43
N LYS A 581 -4.93 -69.73 -18.58
CA LYS A 581 -4.33 -69.85 -19.91
C LYS A 581 -3.72 -68.55 -20.45
N LEU A 582 -3.75 -67.46 -19.67
CA LEU A 582 -3.16 -66.18 -20.05
C LEU A 582 -1.68 -66.33 -20.40
N ARG A 583 -1.23 -65.60 -21.44
CA ARG A 583 0.17 -65.53 -21.86
C ARG A 583 0.60 -64.09 -22.06
N VAL A 584 1.80 -63.76 -21.58
CA VAL A 584 2.42 -62.45 -21.76
C VAL A 584 3.59 -62.57 -22.73
N TYR A 585 3.62 -61.72 -23.75
CA TYR A 585 4.63 -61.69 -24.80
C TYR A 585 5.33 -60.33 -24.82
N SER A 586 6.64 -60.33 -25.04
CA SER A 586 7.42 -59.16 -25.40
C SER A 586 7.36 -58.97 -26.92
N ALA A 587 6.90 -57.80 -27.39
CA ALA A 587 6.75 -57.45 -28.81
C ALA A 587 7.49 -56.14 -29.13
N GLN A 588 8.12 -56.06 -30.31
CA GLN A 588 8.88 -54.87 -30.74
C GLN A 588 8.03 -53.82 -31.50
N ASP A 589 6.94 -54.26 -32.12
CA ASP A 589 6.09 -53.45 -33.00
C ASP A 589 4.63 -53.45 -32.51
N ILE A 590 4.43 -52.80 -31.36
CA ILE A 590 3.10 -52.41 -30.89
C ILE A 590 2.85 -51.00 -31.44
N ASN A 591 1.76 -50.79 -32.17
CA ASN A 591 1.37 -49.49 -32.70
C ASN A 591 0.14 -48.98 -31.94
N THR A 592 0.14 -47.68 -31.59
CA THR A 592 -1.00 -47.02 -30.92
C THR A 592 -1.71 -46.05 -31.86
N LYS A 593 -3.04 -46.10 -31.84
CA LYS A 593 -3.95 -45.17 -32.51
C LYS A 593 -4.85 -44.51 -31.47
N LEU A 594 -4.99 -43.19 -31.55
CA LEU A 594 -6.00 -42.45 -30.80
C LEU A 594 -7.27 -42.36 -31.63
N CYS A 595 -8.38 -42.81 -31.07
CA CYS A 595 -9.70 -42.73 -31.68
C CYS A 595 -10.55 -41.74 -30.88
N ILE A 596 -11.10 -40.73 -31.55
CA ILE A 596 -12.07 -39.79 -30.95
C ILE A 596 -13.26 -39.66 -31.88
N LYS A 597 -14.46 -39.69 -31.31
CA LYS A 597 -15.71 -39.47 -32.05
C LYS A 597 -16.17 -38.04 -31.83
N GLN A 598 -16.28 -37.26 -32.91
CA GLN A 598 -16.78 -35.89 -32.88
C GLN A 598 -17.56 -35.59 -34.17
N ASN A 599 -18.71 -34.92 -34.04
CA ASN A 599 -19.66 -34.61 -35.11
C ASN A 599 -20.06 -35.86 -35.92
N GLU A 600 -20.35 -36.95 -35.23
CA GLU A 600 -20.64 -38.28 -35.79
C GLU A 600 -19.49 -38.91 -36.63
N GLN A 601 -18.33 -38.28 -36.71
CA GLN A 601 -17.15 -38.77 -37.39
C GLN A 601 -16.15 -39.36 -36.39
N GLU A 602 -15.64 -40.57 -36.65
CA GLU A 602 -14.52 -41.14 -35.89
C GLU A 602 -13.20 -40.70 -36.55
N VAL A 603 -12.37 -39.98 -35.81
CA VAL A 603 -11.02 -39.58 -36.22
C VAL A 603 -10.04 -40.54 -35.56
N GLN A 604 -9.21 -41.17 -36.38
CA GLN A 604 -8.18 -42.13 -35.94
C GLN A 604 -6.80 -41.59 -36.29
N ILE A 605 -5.99 -41.25 -35.29
CA ILE A 605 -4.63 -40.71 -35.47
C ILE A 605 -3.59 -41.69 -34.93
N PRO A 606 -2.63 -42.15 -35.75
CA PRO A 606 -1.50 -42.93 -35.26
C PRO A 606 -0.53 -42.03 -34.50
N ILE A 607 -0.18 -42.40 -33.27
CA ILE A 607 0.73 -41.60 -32.40
C ILE A 607 2.11 -42.22 -32.19
N GLY A 608 2.33 -43.45 -32.69
CA GLY A 608 3.64 -44.10 -32.69
C GLY A 608 3.64 -45.47 -32.01
N LYS A 609 4.81 -45.85 -31.46
CA LYS A 609 5.02 -47.13 -30.78
C LYS A 609 4.25 -47.17 -29.45
N GLY A 610 3.34 -48.11 -29.34
CA GLY A 610 2.67 -48.47 -28.10
C GLY A 610 3.55 -49.30 -27.18
N VAL A 611 3.17 -49.37 -25.91
CA VAL A 611 3.89 -50.16 -24.90
C VAL A 611 3.13 -51.41 -24.45
N LEU A 612 1.83 -51.49 -24.74
CA LEU A 612 0.92 -52.54 -24.29
C LEU A 612 -0.18 -52.81 -25.31
N HIS A 613 -0.49 -54.09 -25.55
CA HIS A 613 -1.70 -54.53 -26.21
C HIS A 613 -2.30 -55.73 -25.47
N ILE A 614 -3.62 -55.77 -25.33
CA ILE A 614 -4.34 -56.89 -24.74
C ILE A 614 -5.34 -57.38 -25.78
N ASP A 615 -5.16 -58.62 -26.21
CA ASP A 615 -6.04 -59.29 -27.16
C ASP A 615 -6.90 -60.33 -26.41
N THR A 616 -8.20 -60.19 -26.59
CA THR A 616 -9.23 -61.09 -26.05
C THR A 616 -10.15 -61.64 -27.15
N SER A 617 -9.81 -61.46 -28.43
CA SER A 617 -10.74 -61.59 -29.56
C SER A 617 -10.77 -62.95 -30.26
N GLU A 618 -9.66 -63.70 -30.28
CA GLU A 618 -9.55 -64.89 -31.15
C GLU A 618 -9.50 -66.25 -30.44
N ASP A 619 -8.91 -66.37 -29.23
CA ASP A 619 -8.51 -67.70 -28.69
C ASP A 619 -9.06 -68.08 -27.31
N SER A 620 -10.14 -67.45 -26.83
CA SER A 620 -10.77 -67.73 -25.52
C SER A 620 -9.84 -67.61 -24.28
N HIS A 621 -8.63 -67.08 -24.45
CA HIS A 621 -7.67 -66.74 -23.38
C HIS A 621 -7.04 -65.37 -23.61
N PHE A 622 -6.63 -64.70 -22.53
CA PHE A 622 -6.00 -63.38 -22.58
C PHE A 622 -4.57 -63.47 -23.14
N LYS A 623 -4.29 -62.71 -24.20
CA LYS A 623 -2.92 -62.50 -24.68
C LYS A 623 -2.49 -61.06 -24.39
N ILE A 624 -1.45 -60.90 -23.59
CA ILE A 624 -0.91 -59.59 -23.25
C ILE A 624 0.41 -59.42 -23.99
N PHE A 625 0.55 -58.34 -24.73
CA PHE A 625 1.79 -57.96 -25.41
C PHE A 625 2.34 -56.71 -24.74
N ILE A 626 3.56 -56.77 -24.24
CA ILE A 626 4.28 -55.65 -23.65
C ILE A 626 5.48 -55.27 -24.52
N THR A 627 5.93 -54.04 -24.41
CA THR A 627 7.13 -53.54 -25.11
C THR A 627 8.36 -54.41 -24.80
N GLY A 628 9.11 -54.73 -25.85
CA GLY A 628 10.43 -55.36 -25.74
C GLY A 628 11.57 -54.38 -25.47
N ASP A 629 11.31 -53.08 -25.45
CA ASP A 629 12.28 -52.06 -25.04
C ASP A 629 12.35 -51.98 -23.50
N GLU A 630 13.51 -52.31 -22.94
CA GLU A 630 13.75 -52.32 -21.49
C GLU A 630 13.48 -50.97 -20.83
N SER A 631 13.68 -49.85 -21.54
CA SER A 631 13.50 -48.51 -20.97
C SER A 631 12.04 -48.14 -20.74
N THR A 632 11.11 -48.74 -21.49
CA THR A 632 9.65 -48.50 -21.39
C THR A 632 8.89 -49.66 -20.74
N ARG A 633 9.57 -50.78 -20.52
CA ARG A 633 9.00 -52.01 -19.95
C ARG A 633 8.49 -51.84 -18.52
N ASP A 634 9.28 -51.24 -17.64
CA ASP A 634 8.86 -51.01 -16.25
C ASP A 634 7.65 -50.07 -16.18
N PHE A 635 7.66 -48.98 -16.96
CA PHE A 635 6.50 -48.09 -17.11
C PHE A 635 5.27 -48.84 -17.63
N CYS A 636 5.43 -49.75 -18.60
CA CYS A 636 4.33 -50.56 -19.10
C CYS A 636 3.70 -51.42 -17.98
N ILE A 637 4.53 -52.17 -17.25
CA ILE A 637 4.06 -53.11 -16.21
C ILE A 637 3.45 -52.36 -15.02
N THR A 638 4.06 -51.24 -14.62
CA THR A 638 3.64 -50.50 -13.42
C THR A 638 2.45 -49.58 -13.65
N SER A 639 2.36 -48.98 -14.85
CA SER A 639 1.39 -47.91 -15.13
C SER A 639 0.31 -48.33 -16.13
N LYS A 640 0.68 -48.87 -17.28
CA LYS A 640 -0.29 -49.17 -18.37
C LYS A 640 -1.02 -50.50 -18.16
N LEU A 641 -0.30 -51.55 -17.77
CA LEU A 641 -0.85 -52.90 -17.60
C LEU A 641 -2.01 -52.95 -16.60
N PRO A 642 -1.92 -52.40 -15.38
CA PRO A 642 -3.02 -52.46 -14.44
C PRO A 642 -4.29 -51.80 -14.94
N HIS A 643 -4.15 -50.69 -15.66
CA HIS A 643 -5.28 -49.91 -16.14
C HIS A 643 -6.00 -50.58 -17.30
N HIS A 644 -5.25 -51.00 -18.33
CA HIS A 644 -5.83 -51.70 -19.48
C HIS A 644 -6.33 -53.09 -19.09
N PHE A 645 -5.65 -53.80 -18.20
CA PHE A 645 -6.10 -55.11 -17.74
C PHE A 645 -7.38 -54.99 -16.88
N ALA A 646 -7.51 -53.95 -16.05
CA ALA A 646 -8.76 -53.67 -15.35
C ALA A 646 -9.92 -53.42 -16.34
N ALA A 647 -9.68 -52.62 -17.38
CA ALA A 647 -10.68 -52.36 -18.42
C ALA A 647 -11.11 -53.65 -19.15
N SER A 648 -10.15 -54.49 -19.53
CA SER A 648 -10.43 -55.81 -20.15
C SER A 648 -11.17 -56.75 -19.20
N LEU A 649 -10.83 -56.77 -17.91
CA LEU A 649 -11.51 -57.60 -16.90
C LEU A 649 -12.98 -57.19 -16.70
N LEU A 650 -13.30 -55.90 -16.84
CA LEU A 650 -14.66 -55.37 -16.66
C LEU A 650 -15.44 -55.20 -17.97
N CYS A 651 -14.84 -55.51 -19.13
CA CYS A 651 -15.39 -55.25 -20.46
C CYS A 651 -15.83 -53.79 -20.67
N CYS A 652 -15.01 -52.84 -20.21
CA CYS A 652 -15.26 -51.42 -20.35
C CYS A 652 -14.07 -50.70 -21.02
N ASN A 653 -14.25 -49.43 -21.37
CA ASN A 653 -13.15 -48.59 -21.83
C ASN A 653 -12.23 -48.21 -20.67
N THR A 654 -10.97 -47.91 -20.96
CA THR A 654 -10.03 -47.46 -19.90
C THR A 654 -10.50 -46.19 -19.19
N SER A 655 -11.25 -45.31 -19.85
CA SER A 655 -11.85 -44.11 -19.26
C SER A 655 -13.00 -44.39 -18.28
N GLU A 656 -13.53 -45.61 -18.25
CA GLU A 656 -14.63 -46.04 -17.38
C GLU A 656 -14.11 -46.79 -16.14
N VAL A 657 -12.81 -47.10 -16.08
CA VAL A 657 -12.19 -47.74 -14.92
C VAL A 657 -12.09 -46.73 -13.77
N THR A 658 -12.72 -47.05 -12.63
CA THR A 658 -12.66 -46.20 -11.44
C THR A 658 -11.32 -46.32 -10.72
N ASP A 659 -10.90 -45.26 -10.00
CA ASP A 659 -9.68 -45.28 -9.17
C ASP A 659 -9.67 -46.43 -8.15
N LYS A 660 -10.85 -46.81 -7.65
CA LYS A 660 -11.01 -47.95 -6.76
C LYS A 660 -10.63 -49.25 -7.45
N VAL A 661 -11.17 -49.52 -8.64
CA VAL A 661 -10.84 -50.73 -9.43
C VAL A 661 -9.34 -50.73 -9.78
N LEU A 662 -8.83 -49.60 -10.28
CA LEU A 662 -7.43 -49.47 -10.66
C LEU A 662 -6.48 -49.73 -9.48
N SER A 663 -6.80 -49.18 -8.30
CA SER A 663 -6.02 -49.39 -7.08
C SER A 663 -5.94 -50.88 -6.70
N VAL A 664 -7.05 -51.59 -6.82
CA VAL A 664 -7.14 -53.02 -6.50
C VAL A 664 -6.35 -53.85 -7.51
N VAL A 665 -6.61 -53.69 -8.81
CA VAL A 665 -5.94 -54.45 -9.87
C VAL A 665 -4.44 -54.20 -9.85
N SER A 666 -4.02 -52.95 -9.63
CA SER A 666 -2.61 -52.60 -9.44
C SER A 666 -2.00 -53.30 -8.22
N SER A 667 -2.71 -53.34 -7.08
CA SER A 667 -2.22 -54.04 -5.88
C SER A 667 -2.04 -55.54 -6.12
N VAL A 668 -2.94 -56.17 -6.87
CA VAL A 668 -2.85 -57.60 -7.23
C VAL A 668 -1.72 -57.87 -8.22
N ILE A 669 -1.56 -57.04 -9.26
CA ILE A 669 -0.47 -57.19 -10.23
C ILE A 669 0.89 -57.06 -9.56
N HIS A 670 1.09 -56.11 -8.65
CA HIS A 670 2.39 -55.91 -7.98
C HIS A 670 2.62 -56.81 -6.75
N GLY A 671 1.57 -57.34 -6.13
CA GLY A 671 1.67 -58.21 -4.96
C GLY A 671 2.23 -59.59 -5.30
N LYS A 672 2.89 -60.30 -4.38
CA LYS A 672 3.30 -61.69 -4.61
C LYS A 672 2.09 -62.63 -4.55
N PRO A 673 2.04 -63.75 -5.31
CA PRO A 673 0.90 -64.67 -5.27
C PRO A 673 0.51 -65.16 -3.86
N LYS A 674 1.48 -65.32 -2.95
CA LYS A 674 1.24 -65.72 -1.54
C LYS A 674 0.50 -64.67 -0.70
N SER A 675 0.36 -63.44 -1.20
CA SER A 675 -0.22 -62.30 -0.47
C SER A 675 -1.62 -61.93 -0.99
N MET A 676 -2.18 -62.67 -1.96
CA MET A 676 -3.44 -62.31 -2.62
C MET A 676 -4.61 -62.22 -1.64
N SER A 677 -4.77 -63.18 -0.74
CA SER A 677 -5.85 -63.19 0.25
C SER A 677 -5.81 -61.97 1.17
N LEU A 678 -4.61 -61.54 1.61
CA LEU A 678 -4.43 -60.33 2.42
C LEU A 678 -4.74 -59.06 1.64
N ILE A 679 -4.32 -58.98 0.37
CA ILE A 679 -4.56 -57.82 -0.49
C ILE A 679 -6.06 -57.67 -0.78
N LEU A 680 -6.76 -58.77 -1.10
CA LEU A 680 -8.20 -58.76 -1.34
C LEU A 680 -8.96 -58.36 -0.07
N GLN A 681 -8.59 -58.90 1.09
CA GLN A 681 -9.19 -58.56 2.38
C GLN A 681 -9.02 -57.06 2.71
N GLU A 682 -7.81 -56.52 2.59
CA GLU A 682 -7.53 -55.09 2.83
C GLU A 682 -8.32 -54.18 1.88
N LYS A 683 -8.54 -54.62 0.64
CA LYS A 683 -9.34 -53.89 -0.35
C LYS A 683 -10.84 -54.14 -0.25
N GLY A 684 -11.29 -54.97 0.70
CA GLY A 684 -12.70 -55.28 0.93
C GLY A 684 -13.34 -56.15 -0.17
N ILE A 685 -12.56 -56.99 -0.85
CA ILE A 685 -13.04 -57.88 -1.92
C ILE A 685 -13.16 -59.30 -1.38
N PRO A 686 -14.34 -59.95 -1.49
CA PRO A 686 -14.52 -61.34 -1.10
C PRO A 686 -13.65 -62.27 -1.95
N GLU A 687 -12.89 -63.15 -1.30
CA GLU A 687 -12.10 -64.18 -1.99
C GLU A 687 -13.01 -65.31 -2.47
N LEU A 688 -12.86 -65.66 -3.74
CA LEU A 688 -13.63 -66.74 -4.36
C LEU A 688 -13.09 -68.12 -3.93
N ASP A 689 -13.98 -69.06 -3.63
CA ASP A 689 -13.61 -70.45 -3.29
C ASP A 689 -13.11 -71.21 -4.53
N GLN A 690 -11.79 -71.28 -4.66
CA GLN A 690 -11.11 -71.91 -5.80
C GLN A 690 -11.28 -73.44 -5.82
N SER A 691 -11.65 -74.07 -4.70
CA SER A 691 -11.84 -75.52 -4.62
C SER A 691 -13.03 -76.03 -5.46
N SER A 692 -13.95 -75.12 -5.80
CA SER A 692 -15.16 -75.39 -6.59
C SER A 692 -14.99 -75.22 -8.12
N LEU A 693 -13.84 -74.71 -8.58
CA LEU A 693 -13.63 -74.28 -9.97
C LEU A 693 -12.90 -75.28 -10.88
N GLY A 694 -12.54 -76.47 -10.36
CA GLY A 694 -11.81 -77.52 -11.06
C GLY A 694 -10.28 -77.34 -10.98
N GLU A 695 -9.56 -78.47 -10.82
CA GLU A 695 -8.11 -78.48 -10.80
C GLU A 695 -7.56 -78.15 -12.20
N PRO A 696 -6.57 -77.23 -12.32
CA PRO A 696 -5.94 -76.93 -13.59
C PRO A 696 -5.10 -78.13 -14.07
N ASP A 697 -5.01 -78.34 -15.39
CA ASP A 697 -4.04 -79.28 -15.97
C ASP A 697 -2.61 -78.79 -15.63
N ASP A 698 -1.91 -79.49 -14.74
CA ASP A 698 -0.57 -79.13 -14.27
C ASP A 698 0.52 -79.16 -15.38
N GLU A 699 0.20 -79.75 -16.54
CA GLU A 699 1.06 -79.75 -17.73
C GLU A 699 1.41 -78.33 -18.23
N ASP A 700 0.50 -77.36 -18.06
CA ASP A 700 0.69 -75.97 -18.50
C ASP A 700 1.71 -75.19 -17.65
N ILE A 701 1.92 -75.57 -16.37
CA ILE A 701 2.93 -74.97 -15.48
C ILE A 701 4.28 -75.68 -15.67
N GLU A 702 4.28 -77.00 -15.88
CA GLU A 702 5.50 -77.79 -16.09
C GLU A 702 6.22 -77.42 -17.41
N GLY A 703 5.48 -77.12 -18.50
CA GLY A 703 6.02 -76.66 -19.78
C GLY A 703 6.76 -75.31 -19.74
N LEU A 704 6.64 -74.55 -18.65
CA LEU A 704 7.33 -73.26 -18.46
C LEU A 704 8.77 -73.41 -17.89
N GLY A 705 9.18 -74.62 -17.48
CA GLY A 705 10.59 -75.04 -17.39
C GLY A 705 11.41 -74.58 -16.19
N LEU A 706 10.84 -74.53 -14.97
CA LEU A 706 11.60 -74.31 -13.73
C LEU A 706 10.98 -75.05 -12.52
N ILE A 707 11.19 -76.37 -12.46
CA ILE A 707 11.19 -77.13 -11.19
C ILE A 707 12.49 -77.93 -11.15
N GLN A 708 13.41 -77.57 -10.26
CA GLN A 708 14.33 -78.56 -9.67
C GLN A 708 13.82 -78.88 -8.28
N SER A 709 13.50 -80.15 -8.09
CA SER A 709 13.07 -80.75 -6.84
C SER A 709 14.22 -80.82 -5.83
N SER A 710 13.83 -80.63 -4.58
CA SER A 710 14.52 -80.91 -3.31
C SER A 710 15.64 -81.95 -3.33
N SER A 711 16.77 -81.67 -2.69
CA SER A 711 17.08 -82.15 -1.32
C SER A 711 18.54 -81.89 -0.92
N SER A 712 18.70 -81.48 0.34
CA SER A 712 19.74 -81.86 1.31
C SER A 712 21.21 -82.02 0.86
N GLY A 713 22.09 -81.22 1.47
CA GLY A 713 23.47 -81.68 1.77
C GLY A 713 24.56 -80.65 1.55
N GLU A 714 25.17 -80.22 2.67
CA GLU A 714 26.57 -79.81 2.82
C GLU A 714 27.11 -78.63 1.99
N LEU A 715 27.25 -77.49 2.68
CA LEU A 715 28.20 -76.44 2.34
C LEU A 715 29.34 -76.45 3.37
N VAL A 716 30.51 -76.92 2.93
CA VAL A 716 31.79 -76.81 3.65
C VAL A 716 32.71 -75.86 2.87
N LEU A 717 32.96 -74.69 3.47
CA LEU A 717 34.16 -73.83 3.54
C LEU A 717 34.85 -73.36 2.21
N PHE A 718 35.36 -72.13 2.02
CA PHE A 718 36.11 -71.19 2.89
C PHE A 718 36.11 -69.74 2.33
N GLY A 719 36.03 -68.73 3.23
CA GLY A 719 36.73 -67.42 3.22
C GLY A 719 36.43 -66.40 2.09
N LYS A 720 36.20 -65.10 2.32
CA LYS A 720 36.47 -64.19 3.44
C LYS A 720 35.51 -62.99 3.36
N SER A 721 34.91 -62.59 4.48
CA SER A 721 34.63 -61.18 4.81
C SER A 721 34.45 -61.04 6.33
N PRO A 722 35.29 -60.26 7.04
CA PRO A 722 35.02 -59.77 8.39
C PRO A 722 34.28 -58.41 8.30
N GLN A 723 33.48 -57.91 9.21
CA GLN A 723 33.10 -58.14 10.62
C GLN A 723 32.02 -57.05 10.88
N GLY A 724 31.05 -57.14 11.80
CA GLY A 724 30.80 -58.11 12.85
C GLY A 724 29.44 -57.83 13.54
N ASP A 725 28.94 -58.91 14.13
CA ASP A 725 27.74 -59.11 14.96
C ASP A 725 27.60 -58.11 16.13
N GLN A 726 26.39 -57.71 16.54
CA GLN A 726 25.37 -58.47 17.29
C GLN A 726 25.87 -59.15 18.59
N THR A 727 25.19 -58.86 19.71
CA THR A 727 24.79 -59.83 20.75
C THR A 727 23.85 -59.09 21.72
N MET A 728 22.55 -59.39 21.70
CA MET A 728 21.82 -60.35 22.56
C MET A 728 21.87 -60.00 24.07
N LEU A 729 20.70 -59.82 24.69
CA LEU A 729 20.18 -60.72 25.76
C LEU A 729 18.89 -60.19 26.42
N LEU A 730 17.85 -61.03 26.34
CA LEU A 730 16.88 -61.42 27.38
C LEU A 730 16.15 -60.35 28.23
N HIS A 731 14.84 -60.29 27.98
CA HIS A 731 13.79 -59.68 28.78
C HIS A 731 13.78 -60.12 30.25
N THR A 732 13.88 -59.15 31.16
CA THR A 732 13.22 -59.17 32.48
C THR A 732 12.74 -57.75 32.83
N GLY A 733 11.55 -57.62 33.43
CA GLY A 733 11.11 -56.41 34.13
C GLY A 733 10.07 -55.53 33.40
N PRO A 734 9.13 -54.89 34.12
CA PRO A 734 7.76 -54.69 33.66
C PRO A 734 7.54 -53.39 32.87
N ARG A 735 6.44 -53.40 32.10
CA ARG A 735 5.75 -52.25 31.53
C ARG A 735 5.81 -51.00 32.44
N THR A 736 6.48 -49.96 31.97
CA THR A 736 6.00 -48.58 32.10
C THR A 736 6.06 -47.93 30.73
N GLN A 737 4.88 -47.79 30.11
CA GLN A 737 4.67 -46.86 29.02
C GLN A 737 5.05 -45.47 29.52
N HIS A 738 6.19 -44.92 29.09
CA HIS A 738 6.33 -43.48 29.07
C HIS A 738 5.53 -42.98 27.87
N HIS A 739 4.23 -42.76 28.12
CA HIS A 739 3.46 -41.80 27.34
C HIS A 739 4.19 -40.45 27.45
N THR A 740 4.96 -40.08 26.43
CA THR A 740 5.25 -38.66 26.18
C THR A 740 3.93 -38.04 25.79
N LEU A 741 3.25 -37.44 26.76
CA LEU A 741 2.08 -36.61 26.53
C LEU A 741 2.48 -35.53 25.51
N PRO A 742 1.68 -35.29 24.45
CA PRO A 742 1.90 -34.15 23.58
C PRO A 742 1.78 -32.87 24.42
N VAL A 743 2.88 -32.13 24.54
CA VAL A 743 2.87 -30.82 25.19
C VAL A 743 1.92 -29.92 24.39
N PRO A 744 0.93 -29.26 25.02
CA PRO A 744 0.06 -28.32 24.33
C PRO A 744 0.91 -27.26 23.57
N PRO A 745 0.56 -26.88 22.33
CA PRO A 745 1.36 -25.95 21.53
C PRO A 745 1.73 -24.65 22.26
N GLN A 746 0.84 -24.15 23.12
CA GLN A 746 1.06 -22.95 23.94
C GLN A 746 2.18 -23.12 24.98
N TRP A 747 2.35 -24.32 25.55
CA TRP A 747 3.39 -24.63 26.53
C TRP A 747 4.76 -24.76 25.85
N ALA A 748 4.81 -25.42 24.69
CA ALA A 748 6.03 -25.49 23.89
C ALA A 748 6.46 -24.10 23.39
N PHE A 749 5.50 -23.26 23.02
CA PHE A 749 5.73 -21.86 22.66
C PHE A 749 6.26 -21.02 23.83
N LEU A 750 5.69 -21.17 25.03
CA LEU A 750 6.17 -20.50 26.24
C LEU A 750 7.61 -20.90 26.60
N ILE A 751 7.97 -22.17 26.46
CA ILE A 751 9.35 -22.66 26.67
C ILE A 751 10.30 -22.01 25.64
N THR A 752 9.89 -21.92 24.38
CA THR A 752 10.67 -21.24 23.34
C THR A 752 10.91 -19.77 23.69
N ILE A 753 9.89 -19.05 24.16
CA ILE A 753 10.03 -17.66 24.61
C ILE A 753 10.96 -17.58 25.82
N GLN A 754 10.79 -18.44 26.83
CA GLN A 754 11.65 -18.46 28.01
C GLN A 754 13.14 -18.62 27.64
N ASN A 755 13.45 -19.52 26.70
CA ASN A 755 14.81 -19.74 26.21
C ASN A 755 15.39 -18.52 25.48
N ILE A 756 14.56 -17.78 24.72
CA ILE A 756 14.96 -16.52 24.08
C ILE A 756 15.34 -15.48 25.15
N MET A 757 14.52 -15.36 26.20
CA MET A 757 14.72 -14.40 27.29
C MET A 757 15.96 -14.73 28.14
N THR A 758 16.27 -16.02 28.36
CA THR A 758 17.39 -16.46 29.22
C THR A 758 18.73 -16.63 28.49
N SER A 759 18.79 -16.41 27.17
CA SER A 759 20.02 -16.60 26.39
C SER A 759 21.08 -15.51 26.69
N PRO A 760 22.29 -15.87 27.19
CA PRO A 760 23.20 -14.88 27.79
C PRO A 760 23.90 -13.91 26.84
N GLU A 761 24.14 -14.20 25.56
CA GLU A 761 24.88 -13.27 24.67
C GLU A 761 24.43 -13.37 23.19
N SER A 762 23.36 -12.64 22.81
CA SER A 762 22.67 -12.85 21.53
C SER A 762 23.19 -12.05 20.31
N TRP A 763 24.17 -11.13 20.46
CA TRP A 763 24.66 -10.32 19.33
C TRP A 763 26.18 -10.43 19.03
N ARG A 764 26.96 -11.16 19.83
CA ARG A 764 28.41 -11.37 19.58
C ARG A 764 28.73 -12.50 18.60
N HIS A 765 27.77 -13.37 18.27
CA HIS A 765 28.02 -14.65 17.58
C HIS A 765 27.21 -14.86 16.29
N ILE A 766 26.83 -13.78 15.57
CA ILE A 766 26.09 -13.90 14.30
C ILE A 766 26.91 -14.62 13.20
N ASN A 767 28.24 -14.73 13.36
CA ASN A 767 29.05 -15.70 12.61
C ASN A 767 29.37 -16.93 13.47
N GLY A 768 28.49 -17.93 13.36
CA GLY A 768 28.75 -19.34 13.69
C GLY A 768 29.01 -19.66 15.16
N PHE A 769 27.98 -20.16 15.88
CA PHE A 769 28.16 -21.16 16.94
C PHE A 769 26.90 -22.04 17.12
N PHE A 770 27.13 -23.25 17.65
CA PHE A 770 26.14 -24.29 17.95
C PHE A 770 25.66 -24.17 19.40
N LEU A 771 24.36 -24.36 19.67
CA LEU A 771 23.82 -24.57 21.01
C LEU A 771 23.47 -26.05 21.14
N ASP A 772 24.37 -26.84 21.74
CA ASP A 772 24.08 -28.24 22.02
C ASP A 772 23.13 -28.33 23.22
N GLY A 773 21.83 -28.25 22.94
CA GLY A 773 20.72 -28.40 23.88
C GLY A 773 19.87 -29.58 23.46
N SER A 774 20.13 -30.74 24.07
CA SER A 774 19.44 -31.99 23.81
C SER A 774 17.96 -31.94 24.25
N SER A 775 17.07 -31.53 23.35
CA SER A 775 15.66 -31.93 23.40
C SER A 775 14.91 -31.52 22.14
N SER A 776 14.70 -32.46 21.21
CA SER A 776 13.79 -32.25 20.08
C SER A 776 12.35 -32.47 20.54
N TYR A 777 11.54 -31.41 20.51
CA TYR A 777 10.10 -31.51 20.79
C TYR A 777 9.34 -31.46 19.48
N LYS A 778 8.57 -32.52 19.18
CA LYS A 778 7.62 -32.53 18.07
C LYS A 778 6.35 -31.81 18.50
N PHE A 779 6.08 -30.66 17.88
CA PHE A 779 4.81 -29.96 18.02
C PHE A 779 3.67 -30.81 17.40
N ALA A 780 2.62 -31.10 18.18
CA ALA A 780 1.38 -31.67 17.67
C ALA A 780 0.38 -30.52 17.45
N ALA A 781 0.32 -29.96 16.24
CA ALA A 781 -0.61 -28.87 15.92
C ALA A 781 -1.94 -29.44 15.38
N ARG A 782 -3.06 -28.93 15.90
CA ARG A 782 -4.43 -29.20 15.42
C ARG A 782 -4.96 -28.13 14.45
N ASP A 783 -4.18 -27.07 14.17
CA ASP A 783 -4.53 -26.02 13.20
C ASP A 783 -3.25 -25.34 12.63
N ASP A 784 -3.01 -25.47 11.32
CA ASP A 784 -1.75 -25.08 10.67
C ASP A 784 -1.51 -23.56 10.61
N LYS A 785 -2.56 -22.74 10.78
CA LYS A 785 -2.49 -21.28 10.61
C LYS A 785 -2.02 -20.55 11.88
N GLU A 786 -2.58 -20.90 13.03
CA GLU A 786 -2.23 -20.29 14.32
C GLU A 786 -0.78 -20.59 14.70
N PHE A 787 -0.33 -21.82 14.44
CA PHE A 787 1.05 -22.25 14.66
C PHE A 787 2.07 -21.40 13.87
N LYS A 788 1.76 -21.06 12.60
CA LYS A 788 2.62 -20.19 11.79
C LYS A 788 2.76 -18.78 12.39
N TYR A 789 1.69 -18.22 12.95
CA TYR A 789 1.75 -16.91 13.61
C TYR A 789 2.56 -16.94 14.90
N MET A 790 2.43 -18.00 15.71
CA MET A 790 3.26 -18.19 16.90
C MET A 790 4.74 -18.26 16.53
N VAL A 791 5.11 -19.09 15.54
CA VAL A 791 6.51 -19.18 15.05
C VAL A 791 7.02 -17.82 14.54
N GLY A 792 6.19 -17.05 13.85
CA GLY A 792 6.50 -15.67 13.46
C GLY A 792 6.79 -14.78 14.68
N ALA A 793 5.88 -14.78 15.66
CA ALA A 793 5.97 -13.96 16.87
C ALA A 793 7.22 -14.24 17.71
N ALA A 794 7.62 -15.51 17.87
CA ALA A 794 8.85 -15.84 18.59
C ALA A 794 10.12 -15.38 17.86
N GLY A 795 10.14 -15.42 16.52
CA GLY A 795 11.28 -14.88 15.78
C GLY A 795 11.37 -13.36 15.88
N GLU A 796 10.24 -12.64 15.80
CA GLU A 796 10.20 -11.19 16.02
C GLU A 796 10.65 -10.82 17.44
N LEU A 797 10.19 -11.56 18.46
CA LEU A 797 10.61 -11.36 19.84
C LEU A 797 12.13 -11.53 20.00
N PHE A 798 12.70 -12.56 19.37
CA PHE A 798 14.15 -12.80 19.41
C PHE A 798 14.94 -11.60 18.85
N ILE A 799 14.47 -11.01 17.74
CA ILE A 799 15.11 -9.82 17.16
C ILE A 799 14.89 -8.60 18.07
N PHE A 800 13.69 -8.38 18.58
CA PHE A 800 13.38 -7.29 19.50
C PHE A 800 14.27 -7.31 20.74
N GLU A 801 14.34 -8.45 21.45
CA GLU A 801 15.22 -8.65 22.61
C GLU A 801 16.70 -8.44 22.29
N SER A 802 17.12 -8.89 21.10
CA SER A 802 18.50 -8.71 20.64
C SER A 802 18.85 -7.24 20.42
N LEU A 803 17.92 -6.44 19.88
CA LEU A 803 18.08 -5.00 19.70
C LEU A 803 17.96 -4.25 21.04
N LEU A 804 17.09 -4.69 21.95
CA LEU A 804 16.93 -4.10 23.27
C LEU A 804 18.23 -4.19 24.09
N LYS A 805 18.95 -5.31 23.98
CA LYS A 805 20.27 -5.51 24.61
C LYS A 805 21.37 -4.58 24.08
N LEU A 806 21.19 -3.97 22.90
CA LEU A 806 22.12 -2.96 22.38
C LEU A 806 21.98 -1.59 23.07
N GLN A 807 20.96 -1.41 23.91
CA GLN A 807 20.69 -0.17 24.66
C GLN A 807 20.62 1.06 23.74
N LEU A 808 20.00 0.89 22.57
CA LEU A 808 19.82 1.95 21.58
C LEU A 808 18.93 3.07 22.14
N ALA A 809 19.29 4.32 21.87
CA ALA A 809 18.54 5.47 22.37
C ALA A 809 17.08 5.46 21.89
N SER A 810 16.13 5.57 22.81
CA SER A 810 14.68 5.57 22.51
C SER A 810 14.15 4.31 21.82
N PHE A 811 14.87 3.17 21.92
CA PHE A 811 14.34 1.87 21.49
C PHE A 811 13.62 1.19 22.65
N ASP A 812 12.30 1.09 22.54
CA ASP A 812 11.43 0.47 23.53
C ASP A 812 10.35 -0.42 22.87
N ILE A 813 9.42 -0.93 23.67
CA ILE A 813 8.33 -1.80 23.20
C ILE A 813 7.42 -1.13 22.15
N GLY A 814 7.41 0.21 22.05
CA GLY A 814 6.69 0.98 21.04
C GLY A 814 7.29 0.84 19.64
N ALA A 815 8.55 0.43 19.53
CA ALA A 815 9.21 0.13 18.26
C ALA A 815 8.67 -1.18 17.62
N TRP A 816 8.19 -2.14 18.42
CA TRP A 816 7.64 -3.40 17.92
C TRP A 816 6.17 -3.24 17.54
N ARG A 817 5.91 -3.08 16.24
CA ARG A 817 4.60 -2.72 15.69
C ARG A 817 3.87 -3.88 15.00
N SER A 818 4.40 -5.10 15.07
CA SER A 818 3.76 -6.26 14.45
C SER A 818 2.50 -6.74 15.20
N ASN A 819 1.46 -7.11 14.45
CA ASN A 819 0.21 -7.66 15.00
C ASN A 819 0.36 -9.10 15.55
N VAL A 820 1.49 -9.77 15.33
CA VAL A 820 1.75 -11.10 15.93
C VAL A 820 2.33 -10.99 17.35
N ARG A 821 2.77 -9.81 17.81
CA ARG A 821 3.29 -9.60 19.17
C ARG A 821 2.31 -10.02 20.28
N ARG A 822 1.00 -10.01 20.00
CA ARG A 822 -0.06 -10.48 20.91
C ARG A 822 0.10 -11.94 21.34
N PHE A 823 0.74 -12.79 20.52
CA PHE A 823 0.96 -14.19 20.88
C PHE A 823 1.98 -14.32 22.04
N VAL A 824 2.85 -13.33 22.24
CA VAL A 824 3.90 -13.35 23.28
C VAL A 824 3.37 -12.97 24.67
N LYS A 825 2.12 -12.51 24.79
CA LYS A 825 1.45 -12.23 26.08
C LYS A 825 1.40 -13.40 27.04
N VAL A 826 1.67 -14.62 26.55
CA VAL A 826 1.82 -15.82 27.39
C VAL A 826 3.02 -15.72 28.36
N HIS A 827 4.01 -14.87 28.07
CA HIS A 827 5.18 -14.65 28.93
C HIS A 827 4.96 -13.47 29.90
N PRO A 828 5.29 -13.61 31.20
CA PRO A 828 5.01 -12.58 32.22
C PRO A 828 5.55 -11.18 31.89
N ASP A 829 6.75 -11.08 31.32
CA ASP A 829 7.37 -9.79 30.97
C ASP A 829 6.62 -9.02 29.87
N TYR A 830 5.72 -9.71 29.14
CA TYR A 830 4.99 -9.19 27.99
C TYR A 830 3.47 -9.33 28.10
N GLU A 831 2.96 -9.79 29.24
CA GLU A 831 1.52 -9.97 29.50
C GLU A 831 0.73 -8.66 29.27
N ASN A 832 1.37 -7.53 29.59
CA ASN A 832 0.78 -6.19 29.54
C ASN A 832 1.06 -5.41 28.23
N ILE A 833 1.56 -6.05 27.16
CA ILE A 833 1.71 -5.35 25.88
C ILE A 833 0.32 -4.82 25.43
N PRO A 834 0.19 -3.54 25.01
CA PRO A 834 -1.07 -2.98 24.53
C PRO A 834 -1.63 -3.74 23.31
N ASP A 835 -2.94 -4.01 23.30
CA ASP A 835 -3.67 -4.60 22.16
C ASP A 835 -3.84 -3.65 20.96
N THR A 836 -3.05 -2.58 20.91
CA THR A 836 -3.02 -1.63 19.80
C THR A 836 -2.76 -2.36 18.49
N VAL A 837 -3.72 -2.28 17.57
CA VAL A 837 -3.60 -2.82 16.22
C VAL A 837 -2.87 -1.78 15.38
N PHE A 838 -1.67 -2.11 14.92
CA PHE A 838 -0.95 -1.24 14.00
C PHE A 838 -1.28 -1.66 12.58
N HIS A 839 -2.31 -1.01 12.02
CA HIS A 839 -2.63 -1.15 10.61
C HIS A 839 -1.47 -0.60 9.78
N GLY A 840 -0.93 -1.41 8.89
CA GLY A 840 0.11 -0.90 8.00
C GLY A 840 1.44 -0.56 8.70
N ALA A 841 1.82 -1.15 9.83
CA ALA A 841 3.19 -1.01 10.37
C ALA A 841 4.14 -2.17 9.98
N GLY A 842 5.44 -1.91 9.91
CA GLY A 842 6.47 -2.95 9.78
C GLY A 842 6.56 -3.83 11.01
N ASP A 843 7.41 -4.86 10.99
CA ASP A 843 7.56 -5.74 12.16
C ASP A 843 8.15 -4.92 13.33
N ILE A 844 9.31 -4.27 13.12
CA ILE A 844 9.90 -3.30 14.05
C ILE A 844 10.27 -2.02 13.27
N THR A 845 9.97 -0.84 13.83
CA THR A 845 10.37 0.47 13.26
C THR A 845 11.19 1.24 14.29
N TYR A 846 12.37 1.71 13.91
CA TYR A 846 13.27 2.43 14.81
C TYR A 846 13.95 3.61 14.12
N HIS A 847 13.86 4.80 14.69
CA HIS A 847 14.55 5.98 14.19
C HIS A 847 15.93 6.10 14.84
N ASP A 848 16.99 5.81 14.09
CA ASP A 848 18.36 5.79 14.61
C ASP A 848 18.99 7.19 14.69
N ARG A 849 18.39 8.06 15.51
CA ARG A 849 18.76 9.49 15.63
C ARG A 849 20.23 9.72 16.00
N LYS A 850 20.85 8.75 16.67
CA LYS A 850 22.26 8.80 17.11
C LYS A 850 23.20 7.93 16.25
N GLY A 851 22.69 7.32 15.17
CA GLY A 851 23.45 6.43 14.30
C GLY A 851 24.07 5.23 15.04
N GLU A 852 23.49 4.81 16.17
CA GLU A 852 24.02 3.76 17.04
C GLU A 852 23.81 2.39 16.41
N LEU A 853 22.63 2.14 15.85
CA LEU A 853 22.34 0.90 15.12
C LEU A 853 23.15 0.85 13.82
N THR A 854 23.21 1.95 13.07
CA THR A 854 24.01 2.07 11.84
C THR A 854 25.48 1.74 12.10
N ARG A 855 26.10 2.33 13.13
CA ARG A 855 27.49 2.03 13.51
C ARG A 855 27.66 0.56 13.91
N ASN A 856 26.72 -0.02 14.64
CA ASN A 856 26.76 -1.43 15.02
C ASN A 856 26.70 -2.36 13.79
N LEU A 857 25.93 -2.01 12.77
CA LEU A 857 25.81 -2.77 11.52
C LEU A 857 27.07 -2.65 10.66
N ILE A 858 27.69 -1.46 10.60
CA ILE A 858 28.97 -1.24 9.88
C ILE A 858 30.11 -2.03 10.53
N GLN A 859 30.24 -1.93 11.86
CA GLN A 859 31.30 -2.65 12.61
C GLN A 859 31.25 -4.17 12.42
N ARG A 860 30.08 -4.71 12.06
CA ARG A 860 29.85 -6.14 11.85
C ARG A 860 29.85 -6.54 10.37
N GLY A 861 30.10 -5.60 9.47
CA GLY A 861 30.21 -5.84 8.03
C GLY A 861 28.86 -6.04 7.32
N PHE A 862 27.74 -5.69 7.95
CA PHE A 862 26.42 -5.76 7.29
C PHE A 862 26.14 -4.52 6.42
N LEU A 863 26.65 -3.36 6.83
CA LEU A 863 26.61 -2.12 6.06
C LEU A 863 28.04 -1.67 5.72
N ASP A 864 28.20 -1.04 4.57
CA ASP A 864 29.48 -0.47 4.17
C ASP A 864 29.75 0.90 4.83
N VAL A 865 30.99 1.39 4.71
CA VAL A 865 31.44 2.65 5.34
C VAL A 865 30.68 3.89 4.82
N SER A 866 30.02 3.84 3.66
CA SER A 866 29.18 4.94 3.16
C SER A 866 27.98 5.25 4.06
N TRP A 867 27.64 4.36 5.00
CA TRP A 867 26.58 4.56 5.98
C TRP A 867 27.05 5.25 7.28
N GLN A 868 28.35 5.53 7.44
CA GLN A 868 28.95 5.94 8.72
C GLN A 868 28.37 7.24 9.32
N GLU A 869 27.89 8.16 8.48
CA GLU A 869 27.26 9.42 8.88
C GLU A 869 25.73 9.40 8.73
N SER A 870 25.12 8.24 8.45
CA SER A 870 23.68 8.11 8.25
C SER A 870 22.94 7.82 9.56
N THR A 871 21.83 8.54 9.77
CA THR A 871 20.89 8.36 10.90
C THR A 871 19.49 7.98 10.39
N PRO A 872 19.33 6.82 9.71
CA PRO A 872 18.09 6.49 9.04
C PRO A 872 16.99 6.08 10.02
N GLU A 873 15.75 6.23 9.58
CA GLU A 873 14.63 5.46 10.08
C GLU A 873 14.69 4.03 9.52
N TYR A 874 14.87 3.05 10.39
CA TYR A 874 14.93 1.63 10.06
C TYR A 874 13.55 0.98 10.08
N LEU A 875 13.21 0.36 8.95
CA LEU A 875 12.21 -0.71 8.85
C LEU A 875 12.92 -2.05 9.01
N ILE A 876 12.60 -2.77 10.08
CA ILE A 876 13.18 -4.08 10.39
C ILE A 876 12.12 -5.15 10.17
N LEU A 877 12.35 -6.00 9.17
CA LEU A 877 11.47 -7.11 8.80
C LEU A 877 12.05 -8.43 9.31
N THR A 878 11.24 -9.29 9.90
CA THR A 878 11.66 -10.57 10.47
C THR A 878 10.97 -11.74 9.75
N LYS A 879 11.77 -12.73 9.35
CA LYS A 879 11.29 -13.94 8.71
C LYS A 879 11.78 -15.17 9.43
N THR A 880 10.87 -15.84 10.13
CA THR A 880 11.19 -17.05 10.88
C THR A 880 11.01 -18.29 10.02
N SER A 881 11.83 -19.32 10.23
CA SER A 881 11.57 -20.65 9.68
C SER A 881 11.78 -21.79 10.67
N PRO A 882 10.88 -22.80 10.65
CA PRO A 882 11.01 -24.04 11.39
C PRO A 882 12.28 -24.84 11.11
N SER A 883 12.80 -24.76 9.88
CA SER A 883 13.94 -25.54 9.41
C SER A 883 15.28 -24.90 9.80
N GLU A 884 16.34 -25.71 9.81
CA GLU A 884 17.71 -25.26 10.11
C GLU A 884 18.46 -24.74 8.87
N LYS A 885 17.82 -24.73 7.68
CA LYS A 885 18.47 -24.35 6.42
C LYS A 885 18.25 -22.86 6.12
N PRO A 886 19.31 -22.04 6.05
CA PRO A 886 19.19 -20.59 5.85
C PRO A 886 18.76 -20.19 4.43
N ASP A 887 19.05 -21.01 3.43
CA ASP A 887 18.89 -20.66 2.00
C ASP A 887 17.57 -21.14 1.39
N LEU A 888 16.63 -21.61 2.22
CA LEU A 888 15.30 -21.96 1.74
C LEU A 888 14.50 -20.69 1.40
N PRO A 889 13.72 -20.73 0.30
CA PRO A 889 12.81 -19.64 -0.04
C PRO A 889 11.86 -19.35 1.11
N PHE A 890 11.52 -18.07 1.27
CA PHE A 890 10.59 -17.64 2.32
C PHE A 890 9.57 -16.64 1.83
N TYR A 891 8.41 -16.70 2.46
CA TYR A 891 7.27 -15.88 2.09
C TYR A 891 7.33 -14.52 2.76
N MET A 892 7.22 -13.46 1.95
CA MET A 892 6.95 -12.12 2.43
C MET A 892 5.49 -11.75 2.17
N THR A 893 4.82 -11.06 3.10
CA THR A 893 3.46 -10.60 2.81
C THR A 893 3.52 -9.42 1.83
N ASN A 894 2.46 -9.22 1.05
CA ASN A 894 2.36 -8.07 0.13
C ASN A 894 2.57 -6.73 0.87
N ASN A 895 1.98 -6.59 2.07
CA ASN A 895 2.15 -5.37 2.88
C ASN A 895 3.58 -5.14 3.36
N GLN A 896 4.34 -6.19 3.64
CA GLN A 896 5.76 -6.07 3.97
C GLN A 896 6.60 -5.71 2.73
N TYR A 897 6.25 -6.25 1.56
CA TYR A 897 6.88 -5.91 0.29
C TYR A 897 6.65 -4.44 -0.10
N ILE A 898 5.39 -3.97 -0.06
CA ILE A 898 5.04 -2.59 -0.40
C ILE A 898 5.80 -1.59 0.47
N LYS A 899 5.86 -1.81 1.78
CA LYS A 899 6.62 -0.93 2.69
C LYS A 899 8.12 -1.01 2.50
N MET A 900 8.62 -2.20 2.21
CA MET A 900 10.02 -2.36 1.84
C MET A 900 10.32 -1.47 0.62
N GLU A 901 9.50 -1.52 -0.44
CA GLU A 901 9.68 -0.64 -1.60
C GLU A 901 9.55 0.86 -1.26
N GLU A 902 8.61 1.26 -0.39
CA GLU A 902 8.46 2.65 0.09
C GLU A 902 9.72 3.16 0.84
N TYR A 903 10.30 2.33 1.71
CA TYR A 903 11.54 2.64 2.42
C TYR A 903 12.77 2.63 1.51
N LEU A 904 12.71 1.94 0.36
CA LEU A 904 13.79 1.88 -0.63
C LEU A 904 13.69 2.99 -1.69
N SER A 905 12.49 3.50 -1.98
CA SER A 905 12.23 4.54 -3.00
C SER A 905 12.51 5.98 -2.53
N THR A 906 12.56 6.23 -1.22
CA THR A 906 12.80 7.56 -0.63
C THR A 906 14.28 7.97 -0.62
N ARG A 907 14.95 7.91 -1.77
CA ARG A 907 16.32 8.45 -1.96
C ARG A 907 16.24 9.89 -2.48
N ARG A 908 16.76 10.87 -1.73
CA ARG A 908 16.94 12.24 -2.28
C ARG A 908 18.02 12.21 -3.36
N LEU A 909 17.77 12.95 -4.44
CA LEU A 909 18.69 13.13 -5.57
C LEU A 909 19.94 13.97 -5.23
N ASP A 910 20.05 14.50 -4.01
CA ASP A 910 21.22 15.26 -3.60
C ASP A 910 21.62 15.00 -2.14
N THR A 911 22.92 14.79 -1.95
CA THR A 911 23.70 14.60 -0.71
C THR A 911 23.57 13.31 0.12
N LYS A 912 24.73 12.90 0.62
CA LYS A 912 25.18 11.68 1.36
C LYS A 912 24.33 11.15 2.54
N GLN A 913 23.12 11.63 2.82
CA GLN A 913 22.29 11.16 3.94
C GLN A 913 21.15 10.24 3.49
N LYS A 914 21.20 8.97 3.91
CA LYS A 914 20.12 8.01 3.72
C LYS A 914 19.10 8.18 4.86
N LEU A 915 17.90 8.70 4.55
CA LEU A 915 16.85 9.03 5.54
C LEU A 915 16.06 7.80 6.02
N ARG A 916 15.86 6.81 5.15
CA ARG A 916 15.14 5.56 5.45
C ARG A 916 15.97 4.36 5.01
N ALA A 917 15.85 3.26 5.75
CA ALA A 917 16.56 2.01 5.45
C ALA A 917 15.69 0.80 5.80
N CYS A 918 15.73 -0.24 4.98
CA CYS A 918 15.08 -1.51 5.26
C CYS A 918 16.13 -2.61 5.51
N ILE A 919 15.93 -3.39 6.57
CA ILE A 919 16.75 -4.55 6.92
C ILE A 919 15.86 -5.76 7.14
N LEU A 920 16.26 -6.90 6.61
CA LEU A 920 15.57 -8.16 6.77
C LEU A 920 16.39 -9.13 7.63
N PHE A 921 15.84 -9.54 8.77
CA PHE A 921 16.37 -10.58 9.65
C PHE A 921 15.71 -11.92 9.37
N ARG A 922 16.52 -12.91 9.03
CA ARG A 922 16.09 -14.28 8.76
C ARG A 922 16.45 -15.16 9.96
N VAL A 923 15.45 -15.51 10.77
CA VAL A 923 15.61 -16.35 11.97
C VAL A 923 15.30 -17.81 11.61
N TYR A 924 16.18 -18.74 11.94
CA TYR A 924 16.01 -20.16 11.63
C TYR A 924 16.54 -21.06 12.76
N GLY A 925 16.13 -22.33 12.79
CA GLY A 925 16.48 -23.26 13.89
C GLY A 925 15.75 -22.99 15.20
N LEU A 926 14.63 -22.25 15.17
CA LEU A 926 13.89 -21.84 16.36
C LEU A 926 13.18 -23.01 17.07
N ILE A 927 12.76 -24.03 16.30
CA ILE A 927 12.11 -25.24 16.81
C ILE A 927 13.13 -26.25 17.35
N SER A 928 14.35 -26.29 16.79
CA SER A 928 15.39 -27.21 17.22
C SER A 928 16.19 -26.69 18.43
N GLY A 929 15.94 -25.45 18.88
CA GLY A 929 16.71 -24.78 19.93
C GLY A 929 18.05 -24.21 19.46
N ASN A 930 18.47 -24.55 18.24
CA ASN A 930 19.66 -24.01 17.57
C ASN A 930 19.33 -22.71 16.81
N ILE A 931 18.92 -21.67 17.54
CA ILE A 931 18.50 -20.39 16.94
C ILE A 931 19.69 -19.73 16.24
N ARG A 932 19.52 -19.41 14.96
CA ARG A 932 20.49 -18.67 14.14
C ARG A 932 19.80 -17.56 13.37
N VAL A 933 20.59 -16.55 13.01
CA VAL A 933 20.10 -15.37 12.29
C VAL A 933 21.00 -15.07 11.10
N LYS A 934 20.38 -14.80 9.94
CA LYS A 934 21.03 -14.25 8.76
C LYS A 934 20.45 -12.85 8.53
N VAL A 935 21.32 -11.85 8.34
CA VAL A 935 20.92 -10.45 8.18
C VAL A 935 21.13 -10.04 6.74
N TYR A 936 20.08 -9.52 6.11
CA TYR A 936 20.13 -8.92 4.78
C TYR A 936 19.96 -7.40 4.95
N ALA A 937 21.09 -6.69 4.93
CA ALA A 937 21.15 -5.24 4.98
C ALA A 937 21.41 -4.69 3.57
N ASP A 938 20.86 -3.50 3.28
CA ASP A 938 20.86 -2.89 1.94
C ASP A 938 20.18 -3.80 0.89
N ILE A 939 18.87 -4.01 1.08
CA ILE A 939 18.06 -4.93 0.27
C ILE A 939 18.08 -4.55 -1.22
N ASP A 940 18.15 -3.27 -1.55
CA ASP A 940 18.25 -2.81 -2.94
C ASP A 940 19.53 -3.30 -3.62
N ARG A 941 20.68 -3.19 -2.94
CA ARG A 941 21.96 -3.68 -3.46
C ARG A 941 21.92 -5.20 -3.63
N LEU A 942 21.32 -5.92 -2.69
CA LEU A 942 21.16 -7.38 -2.75
C LEU A 942 20.20 -7.82 -3.88
N ARG A 943 19.17 -7.02 -4.16
CA ARG A 943 18.27 -7.20 -5.32
C ARG A 943 19.00 -6.96 -6.64
N GLN A 944 19.75 -5.87 -6.76
CA GLN A 944 20.50 -5.50 -7.97
C GLN A 944 21.63 -6.48 -8.30
N SER A 945 22.30 -7.03 -7.27
CA SER A 945 23.36 -8.05 -7.41
C SER A 945 22.83 -9.47 -7.69
N GLY A 946 21.52 -9.67 -7.53
CA GLY A 946 20.85 -10.97 -7.67
C GLY A 946 21.09 -11.92 -6.49
N GLU A 947 21.54 -11.43 -5.34
CA GLU A 947 21.68 -12.22 -4.10
C GLU A 947 20.31 -12.48 -3.43
N LEU A 948 19.34 -11.59 -3.65
CA LEU A 948 17.93 -11.77 -3.29
C LEU A 948 17.04 -11.59 -4.52
N GLU A 949 16.28 -12.63 -4.85
CA GLU A 949 15.29 -12.61 -5.93
C GLU A 949 13.87 -12.61 -5.36
N PHE A 950 13.05 -11.66 -5.81
CA PHE A 950 11.65 -11.51 -5.39
C PHE A 950 10.74 -11.98 -6.53
N VAL A 951 10.00 -13.07 -6.32
CA VAL A 951 9.12 -13.68 -7.34
C VAL A 951 7.67 -13.26 -7.08
N SER A 952 7.00 -12.78 -8.14
CA SER A 952 5.66 -12.16 -8.09
C SER A 952 4.52 -13.13 -7.74
N ASP A 953 4.72 -14.44 -7.87
CA ASP A 953 3.74 -15.45 -7.49
C ASP A 953 3.77 -15.67 -5.96
N GLY A 954 3.08 -14.79 -5.24
CA GLY A 954 2.96 -14.84 -3.79
C GLY A 954 4.13 -14.24 -3.01
N TRP A 955 4.94 -13.34 -3.58
CA TRP A 955 6.03 -12.63 -2.87
C TRP A 955 7.01 -13.58 -2.16
N THR A 956 7.38 -14.64 -2.87
CA THR A 956 8.41 -15.59 -2.40
C THR A 956 9.79 -14.99 -2.65
N VAL A 957 10.63 -14.95 -1.62
CA VAL A 957 12.00 -14.46 -1.69
C VAL A 957 12.95 -15.65 -1.77
N HIS A 958 13.81 -15.67 -2.78
CA HIS A 958 14.80 -16.72 -3.03
C HIS A 958 16.20 -16.18 -2.71
N PRO A 959 16.85 -16.64 -1.63
CA PRO A 959 18.27 -16.39 -1.40
C PRO A 959 19.10 -17.16 -2.43
N GLN A 960 19.96 -16.47 -3.18
CA GLN A 960 20.90 -17.10 -4.11
C GLN A 960 22.27 -17.24 -3.43
N THR A 961 22.82 -18.45 -3.37
CA THR A 961 24.19 -18.67 -2.88
C THR A 961 25.19 -18.33 -3.98
N LYS A 962 25.62 -17.06 -4.08
CA LYS A 962 26.88 -16.75 -4.77
C LYS A 962 28.02 -16.94 -3.77
N GLY A 963 28.97 -17.82 -4.10
CA GLY A 963 30.28 -17.85 -3.45
C GLY A 963 30.99 -16.52 -3.67
N PRO A 964 31.90 -16.11 -2.77
CA PRO A 964 32.60 -14.84 -2.89
C PRO A 964 33.42 -14.85 -4.19
N ASN A 965 33.18 -13.86 -5.05
CA ASN A 965 34.11 -13.48 -6.13
C ASN A 965 35.09 -12.44 -5.63
#